data_AF-A0A7Y6ZJ28-F1
#
_entry.id   AF-A0A7Y6ZJ28-F1
#
_cell.length_a   1.000
_cell.length_b   1.000
_cell.length_c   1.000
_cell.angle_alpha   90.00
_cell.angle_beta   90.00
_cell.angle_gamma   90.00
#
_symmetry.space_group_name_H-M   'P 1'
#
loop_
_entity.id
_entity.type
_entity.pdbx_description
1 polymer ?
#
loop_
_entity_poly.entity_id
_entity_poly.type
_entity_poly.pdbx_seq_one_letter_code
_entity_poly.pdbx_strand_id
1 'polypeptide(L)'
;MKDEMTNEVKQDIPSFSWEKKEPAPEAEMQAFWKKLRHFYRTGVLPTDLEKKSVSAVLFDLLGSEYDTAYPFILSEKNGTSHTIEWNSSTPFHFLDFAVSKHHQSNRKSFTSRLSELITGLNQLLQIEDTQSEQESLKNTYDFADELIAFDKMVNLLPRGPKTDLSEKRLHRLNEVIQTLQKGLSLYKEKESLVILEKSLKSGLSKEALFENSQIIDSTNDIFEDALSIFSKEVNSFVALIKAFRIASLEISDEFKEEVHEEFFEHFTWYRLSKEELNLFHPVILICTKNYLFDHLASFSRLLASNRPIKILVLNQDLITAPEKELAWEDASRQYKQEIATLAISHRNVSIFQSGMDDPEYILEGIENCLKSTSPSICHLSIPEAEKLDGKKAMLIMKAENAGRYFPKINYDPSESSSSGNRFQLSKNIQHSESWPTFSLQAKDNNGSETRMEVTFTYADYKAIFSEKAQELLLIPSEFYTEHLIPLSDYLQLAEADLYGKIPYIWLKDEQDHLHRAAIPNVWVVSCQERLDFWNQLQDLGRLYSSSEKVAHSVDNLPSEENTSNGPEIDRQQMLKELQEEAMAVAAQKLISVLLDDEEFQLQGDALSLAEEQVIPEKKPDFKQNETEKVEEAAAKPSMEAWVESENCTSCNECVDKYPNLFKYNKEKQAFIPDPSKGTFEELVKAAEKCPAACIHPGMPLNPKEPNLDKLIKRAEKFN
;
A
#
# COMPACT_ATOMS: atom_id res chain seq x y z
N MET A 1 27.16 -16.77 22.00
CA MET A 1 28.47 -16.32 21.49
C MET A 1 28.13 -15.46 20.28
N LYS A 2 28.15 -14.12 20.35
CA LYS A 2 29.36 -13.28 20.45
C LYS A 2 30.43 -13.75 19.47
N ASP A 3 30.27 -13.33 18.23
CA ASP A 3 31.35 -12.98 17.31
C ASP A 3 30.92 -11.69 16.59
N GLU A 4 31.33 -10.57 17.15
CA GLU A 4 31.32 -9.28 16.47
C GLU A 4 32.43 -9.33 15.41
N MET A 5 32.08 -9.71 14.18
CA MET A 5 33.02 -9.61 13.05
C MET A 5 33.20 -8.13 12.68
N THR A 6 34.11 -7.46 13.39
CA THR A 6 34.70 -6.18 13.00
C THR A 6 35.57 -6.38 11.74
N ASN A 7 34.92 -6.51 10.58
CA ASN A 7 35.59 -6.36 9.30
C ASN A 7 35.88 -4.87 9.06
N GLU A 8 37.00 -4.39 9.61
CA GLU A 8 37.62 -3.13 9.20
C GLU A 8 38.15 -3.26 7.75
N VAL A 9 37.22 -3.27 6.79
CA VAL A 9 37.56 -2.85 5.43
C VAL A 9 37.93 -1.39 5.53
N LYS A 10 39.21 -1.06 5.30
CA LYS A 10 39.63 0.31 5.04
C LYS A 10 38.95 0.79 3.77
N GLN A 11 37.79 1.43 3.92
CA GLN A 11 37.29 2.35 2.93
C GLN A 11 38.36 3.44 2.78
N ASP A 12 38.76 3.75 1.55
CA ASP A 12 39.55 4.94 1.26
C ASP A 12 38.66 6.15 1.53
N ILE A 13 38.66 6.64 2.77
CA ILE A 13 37.89 7.81 3.18
C ILE A 13 38.44 9.00 2.39
N PRO A 14 37.61 9.73 1.61
CA PRO A 14 38.11 10.83 0.80
C PRO A 14 38.73 11.91 1.71
N SER A 15 39.92 12.37 1.34
CA SER A 15 40.68 13.34 2.12
C SER A 15 40.23 14.78 1.80
N PHE A 16 39.03 15.14 2.25
CA PHE A 16 38.47 16.49 2.07
C PHE A 16 39.34 17.57 2.73
N SER A 17 39.26 18.81 2.24
CA SER A 17 39.86 20.00 2.84
C SER A 17 38.79 20.96 3.37
N TRP A 18 39.07 21.68 4.44
CA TRP A 18 38.13 22.64 5.02
C TRP A 18 38.84 23.93 5.43
N GLU A 19 38.65 24.99 4.63
CA GLU A 19 39.25 26.29 4.90
C GLU A 19 38.39 27.16 5.83
N LYS A 20 38.90 27.43 7.03
CA LYS A 20 38.29 28.35 7.99
C LYS A 20 39.05 29.68 8.01
N LYS A 21 38.44 30.73 7.46
CA LYS A 21 38.96 32.11 7.52
C LYS A 21 38.60 32.79 8.85
N GLU A 22 39.24 33.92 9.12
CA GLU A 22 38.82 34.82 10.20
C GLU A 22 37.43 35.43 9.88
N PRO A 23 36.62 35.76 10.90
CA PRO A 23 35.29 36.34 10.69
C PRO A 23 35.35 37.70 9.98
N ALA A 24 34.42 37.94 9.06
CA ALA A 24 34.29 39.21 8.36
C ALA A 24 33.94 40.36 9.33
N PRO A 25 34.29 41.62 9.00
CA PRO A 25 33.88 42.79 9.77
C PRO A 25 32.36 42.86 9.97
N GLU A 26 31.91 43.35 11.12
CA GLU A 26 30.48 43.31 11.51
C GLU A 26 29.54 43.91 10.44
N ALA A 27 29.92 45.02 9.81
CA ALA A 27 29.13 45.65 8.76
C ALA A 27 28.96 44.78 7.51
N GLU A 28 30.01 44.05 7.11
CA GLU A 28 29.97 43.12 5.98
C GLU A 28 29.18 41.86 6.34
N MET A 29 29.36 41.37 7.57
CA MET A 29 28.58 40.24 8.11
C MET A 29 27.09 40.57 8.15
N GLN A 30 26.67 41.72 8.68
CA GLN A 30 25.27 42.16 8.68
C GLN A 30 24.70 42.29 7.25
N ALA A 31 25.49 42.80 6.30
CA ALA A 31 25.09 42.93 4.91
C ALA A 31 24.90 41.56 4.22
N PHE A 32 25.83 40.62 4.43
CA PHE A 32 25.71 39.25 3.92
C PHE A 32 24.52 38.52 4.56
N TRP A 33 24.36 38.60 5.89
CA TRP A 33 23.24 37.98 6.61
C TRP A 33 21.87 38.58 6.25
N LYS A 34 21.81 39.77 5.66
CA LYS A 34 20.58 40.31 5.04
C LYS A 34 20.26 39.61 3.71
N LYS A 35 21.27 39.36 2.86
CA LYS A 35 21.11 38.59 1.62
C LYS A 35 20.76 37.13 1.90
N LEU A 36 21.44 36.50 2.85
CA LEU A 36 21.21 35.12 3.29
C LEU A 36 19.77 34.91 3.80
N ARG A 37 19.26 35.85 4.62
CA ARG A 37 17.85 35.83 5.07
C ARG A 37 16.84 36.09 3.95
N HIS A 38 17.20 36.85 2.91
CA HIS A 38 16.34 37.01 1.74
C HIS A 38 16.27 35.69 0.96
N PHE A 39 17.42 35.13 0.59
CA PHE A 39 17.53 33.84 -0.08
C PHE A 39 16.78 32.73 0.67
N TYR A 40 16.98 32.60 1.98
CA TYR A 40 16.28 31.59 2.80
C TYR A 40 14.76 31.69 2.64
N ARG A 41 14.21 32.90 2.59
CA ARG A 41 12.75 33.14 2.48
C ARG A 41 12.19 33.01 1.07
N THR A 42 12.96 33.32 0.02
CA THR A 42 12.43 33.43 -1.36
C THR A 42 12.98 32.38 -2.32
N GLY A 43 14.05 31.67 -1.96
CA GLY A 43 14.84 30.84 -2.87
C GLY A 43 15.61 31.62 -3.94
N VAL A 44 15.55 32.95 -3.94
CA VAL A 44 16.22 33.78 -4.96
C VAL A 44 17.67 34.01 -4.56
N LEU A 45 18.59 33.49 -5.36
CA LEU A 45 20.03 33.68 -5.18
C LEU A 45 20.45 35.14 -5.41
N PRO A 46 21.39 35.68 -4.62
CA PRO A 46 22.00 36.98 -4.88
C PRO A 46 22.69 37.02 -6.26
N THR A 47 22.49 38.11 -7.01
CA THR A 47 23.02 38.27 -8.37
C THR A 47 24.53 38.51 -8.45
N ASP A 48 25.17 38.77 -7.31
CA ASP A 48 26.57 39.20 -7.21
C ASP A 48 27.53 38.09 -6.73
N LEU A 49 27.09 36.84 -6.73
CA LEU A 49 27.88 35.69 -6.29
C LEU A 49 28.33 34.82 -7.46
N GLU A 50 29.59 34.38 -7.42
CA GLU A 50 30.14 33.42 -8.36
C GLU A 50 29.50 32.04 -8.16
N LYS A 51 28.96 31.46 -9.24
CA LYS A 51 28.53 30.07 -9.25
C LYS A 51 29.74 29.15 -9.32
N LYS A 52 29.96 28.35 -8.27
CA LYS A 52 30.90 27.22 -8.30
C LYS A 52 30.17 25.94 -8.73
N SER A 53 30.90 25.07 -9.43
CA SER A 53 30.54 23.67 -9.61
C SER A 53 30.66 22.96 -8.25
N VAL A 54 29.57 22.37 -7.76
CA VAL A 54 29.50 21.72 -6.44
C VAL A 54 28.63 20.48 -6.45
N SER A 55 28.92 19.54 -5.54
CA SER A 55 28.20 18.28 -5.38
C SER A 55 27.98 17.94 -3.90
N ALA A 56 27.03 17.04 -3.61
CA ALA A 56 26.74 16.57 -2.26
C ALA A 56 27.88 15.71 -1.70
N VAL A 57 28.50 16.15 -0.59
CA VAL A 57 29.62 15.45 0.07
C VAL A 57 29.22 14.04 0.52
N LEU A 58 28.01 13.93 1.06
CA LEU A 58 27.57 12.70 1.73
C LEU A 58 27.22 11.58 0.75
N PHE A 59 27.16 11.86 -0.56
CA PHE A 59 26.94 10.85 -1.59
C PHE A 59 28.09 9.84 -1.64
N ASP A 60 29.34 10.33 -1.52
CA ASP A 60 30.55 9.51 -1.52
C ASP A 60 30.65 8.60 -0.27
N LEU A 61 29.90 8.91 0.79
CA LEU A 61 29.88 8.14 2.03
C LEU A 61 28.89 6.95 2.00
N LEU A 62 28.03 6.85 0.98
CA LEU A 62 27.01 5.79 0.87
C LEU A 62 27.53 4.46 0.29
N GLY A 63 28.72 4.46 -0.31
CA GLY A 63 29.32 3.28 -0.91
C GLY A 63 30.55 3.63 -1.72
N SER A 64 31.40 2.63 -1.97
CA SER A 64 32.59 2.84 -2.79
C SER A 64 32.22 2.93 -4.28
N GLU A 65 33.12 3.49 -5.08
CA GLU A 65 33.04 3.38 -6.53
C GLU A 65 33.09 1.93 -7.05
N TYR A 66 33.52 0.99 -6.22
CA TYR A 66 33.64 -0.44 -6.53
C TYR A 66 32.42 -1.26 -6.07
N ASP A 67 31.41 -0.64 -5.45
CA ASP A 67 30.15 -1.29 -5.09
C ASP A 67 29.30 -1.57 -6.33
N THR A 68 29.47 -2.76 -6.92
CA THR A 68 28.68 -3.24 -8.07
C THR A 68 27.80 -4.42 -7.65
N ALA A 69 26.49 -4.20 -7.53
CA ALA A 69 25.53 -5.31 -7.38
C ALA A 69 25.10 -5.92 -8.73
N TYR A 70 25.39 -5.21 -9.83
CA TYR A 70 25.22 -5.69 -11.21
C TYR A 70 26.57 -5.71 -11.93
N PRO A 71 26.84 -6.68 -12.82
CA PRO A 71 25.95 -7.78 -13.22
C PRO A 71 25.62 -8.77 -12.09
N PHE A 72 24.34 -9.12 -11.97
CA PHE A 72 23.84 -10.10 -11.00
C PHE A 72 23.63 -11.45 -11.68
N ILE A 73 24.14 -12.55 -11.09
CA ILE A 73 24.11 -13.88 -11.71
C ILE A 73 23.04 -14.75 -11.04
N LEU A 74 21.90 -14.91 -11.71
CA LEU A 74 20.90 -15.89 -11.33
C LEU A 74 21.37 -17.29 -11.70
N SER A 75 21.56 -18.15 -10.71
CA SER A 75 21.99 -19.54 -10.91
C SER A 75 20.79 -20.49 -10.80
N GLU A 76 20.52 -21.25 -11.86
CA GLU A 76 19.49 -22.28 -11.85
C GLU A 76 20.01 -23.63 -11.35
N LYS A 77 19.11 -24.47 -10.82
CA LYS A 77 19.41 -25.86 -10.43
C LYS A 77 19.89 -26.73 -11.59
N ASN A 78 19.69 -26.29 -12.83
CA ASN A 78 20.05 -27.01 -14.06
C ASN A 78 21.49 -26.73 -14.52
N GLY A 79 22.21 -25.82 -13.84
CA GLY A 79 23.55 -25.36 -14.24
C GLY A 79 23.56 -24.21 -15.25
N THR A 80 22.39 -23.77 -15.71
CA THR A 80 22.17 -22.52 -16.45
C THR A 80 22.35 -21.32 -15.54
N SER A 81 23.05 -20.29 -16.03
CA SER A 81 23.24 -19.01 -15.33
C SER A 81 22.79 -17.85 -16.21
N HIS A 82 21.95 -16.99 -15.66
CA HIS A 82 21.44 -15.79 -16.33
C HIS A 82 22.06 -14.56 -15.69
N THR A 83 22.86 -13.84 -16.47
CA THR A 83 23.48 -12.58 -16.05
C THR A 83 22.51 -11.43 -16.33
N ILE A 84 22.04 -10.77 -15.28
CA ILE A 84 21.22 -9.56 -15.37
C ILE A 84 22.13 -8.35 -15.23
N GLU A 85 22.14 -7.50 -16.24
CA GLU A 85 22.74 -6.16 -16.18
C GLU A 85 21.73 -5.13 -15.63
N TRP A 86 22.23 -4.00 -15.11
CA TRP A 86 21.37 -2.88 -14.73
C TRP A 86 20.96 -2.06 -15.97
N ASN A 87 19.65 -1.97 -16.23
CA ASN A 87 19.02 -1.21 -17.31
C ASN A 87 17.51 -1.05 -17.04
N SER A 88 16.77 -0.41 -17.96
CA SER A 88 15.31 -0.20 -17.85
C SER A 88 14.48 -1.48 -17.76
N SER A 89 15.01 -2.60 -18.23
CA SER A 89 14.35 -3.90 -18.29
C SER A 89 14.72 -4.83 -17.13
N THR A 90 15.69 -4.46 -16.28
CA THR A 90 16.08 -5.23 -15.08
C THR A 90 14.86 -5.71 -14.27
N PRO A 91 13.82 -4.89 -13.97
CA PRO A 91 12.62 -5.37 -13.28
C PRO A 91 11.94 -6.58 -13.95
N PHE A 92 11.93 -6.61 -15.29
CA PHE A 92 11.28 -7.65 -16.07
C PHE A 92 12.07 -8.96 -16.04
N HIS A 93 13.41 -8.90 -16.08
CA HIS A 93 14.25 -10.10 -15.89
C HIS A 93 14.03 -10.77 -14.53
N PHE A 94 13.98 -10.00 -13.44
CA PHE A 94 13.70 -10.57 -12.11
C PHE A 94 12.29 -11.15 -12.03
N LEU A 95 11.30 -10.45 -12.61
CA LEU A 95 9.92 -10.93 -12.63
C LEU A 95 9.75 -12.21 -13.46
N ASP A 96 10.31 -12.27 -14.67
CA ASP A 96 10.24 -13.43 -15.56
C ASP A 96 10.90 -14.67 -14.93
N PHE A 97 12.09 -14.49 -14.33
CA PHE A 97 12.74 -15.54 -13.56
C PHE A 97 11.92 -16.00 -12.35
N ALA A 98 11.39 -15.05 -11.56
CA ALA A 98 10.61 -15.38 -10.37
C ALA A 98 9.29 -16.10 -10.72
N VAL A 99 8.63 -15.71 -11.82
CA VAL A 99 7.46 -16.40 -12.38
C VAL A 99 7.83 -17.81 -12.82
N SER A 100 8.87 -17.95 -13.65
CA SER A 100 9.37 -19.25 -14.13
C SER A 100 9.70 -20.20 -12.96
N LYS A 101 10.42 -19.70 -11.94
CA LYS A 101 10.78 -20.44 -10.73
C LYS A 101 9.57 -20.83 -9.88
N HIS A 102 8.63 -19.90 -9.67
CA HIS A 102 7.39 -20.14 -8.91
C HIS A 102 6.55 -21.24 -9.56
N HIS A 103 6.40 -21.21 -10.89
CA HIS A 103 5.66 -22.24 -11.61
C HIS A 103 6.39 -23.58 -11.68
N GLN A 104 7.67 -23.59 -12.07
CA GLN A 104 8.34 -24.84 -12.41
C GLN A 104 8.35 -25.86 -11.25
N SER A 105 8.46 -25.40 -10.01
CA SER A 105 8.40 -26.28 -8.82
C SER A 105 6.99 -26.82 -8.57
N ASN A 106 6.01 -25.92 -8.40
CA ASN A 106 4.64 -26.29 -8.02
C ASN A 106 3.95 -27.11 -9.12
N ARG A 107 4.18 -26.77 -10.39
CA ARG A 107 3.58 -27.45 -11.54
C ARG A 107 4.04 -28.87 -11.73
N LYS A 108 5.33 -29.17 -11.56
CA LYS A 108 5.86 -30.53 -11.75
C LYS A 108 5.19 -31.51 -10.77
N SER A 109 5.02 -31.10 -9.51
CA SER A 109 4.30 -31.91 -8.52
C SER A 109 2.81 -32.06 -8.87
N PHE A 110 2.11 -30.96 -9.15
CA PHE A 110 0.67 -31.01 -9.42
C PHE A 110 0.31 -31.75 -10.72
N THR A 111 1.11 -31.61 -11.78
CA THR A 111 0.89 -32.35 -13.04
C THR A 111 1.19 -33.85 -12.91
N SER A 112 2.11 -34.26 -12.03
CA SER A 112 2.27 -35.67 -11.64
C SER A 112 1.00 -36.19 -10.97
N ARG A 113 0.54 -35.50 -9.91
CA ARG A 113 -0.68 -35.89 -9.17
C ARG A 113 -1.93 -35.91 -10.04
N LEU A 114 -2.09 -34.97 -10.97
CA LEU A 114 -3.16 -35.00 -11.98
C LEU A 114 -3.08 -36.25 -12.86
N SER A 115 -1.88 -36.63 -13.30
CA SER A 115 -1.65 -37.82 -14.13
C SER A 115 -1.95 -39.11 -13.34
N GLU A 116 -1.51 -39.18 -12.08
CA GLU A 116 -1.78 -40.28 -11.15
C GLU A 116 -3.29 -40.46 -10.90
N LEU A 117 -4.03 -39.38 -10.65
CA LEU A 117 -5.49 -39.42 -10.50
C LEU A 117 -6.19 -39.87 -11.79
N ILE A 118 -5.77 -39.35 -12.96
CA ILE A 118 -6.32 -39.80 -14.25
C ILE A 118 -6.08 -41.31 -14.44
N THR A 119 -4.87 -41.81 -14.15
CA THR A 119 -4.58 -43.25 -14.23
C THR A 119 -5.42 -44.06 -13.24
N GLY A 120 -5.56 -43.63 -11.99
CA GLY A 120 -6.37 -44.30 -10.98
C GLY A 120 -7.86 -44.38 -11.34
N LEU A 121 -8.44 -43.29 -11.86
CA LEU A 121 -9.83 -43.29 -12.32
C LEU A 121 -10.04 -44.20 -13.55
N ASN A 122 -9.10 -44.23 -14.49
CA ASN A 122 -9.16 -45.16 -15.62
C ASN A 122 -9.04 -46.63 -15.16
N GLN A 123 -8.26 -46.92 -14.11
CA GLN A 123 -8.20 -48.26 -13.52
C GLN A 123 -9.54 -48.66 -12.87
N LEU A 124 -10.21 -47.76 -12.15
CA LEU A 124 -11.54 -48.01 -11.61
C LEU A 124 -12.56 -48.37 -12.70
N LEU A 125 -12.55 -47.67 -13.83
CA LEU A 125 -13.41 -48.00 -14.98
C LEU A 125 -13.03 -49.35 -15.62
N GLN A 126 -11.74 -49.63 -15.84
CA GLN A 126 -11.28 -50.89 -16.45
C GLN A 126 -11.53 -52.14 -15.59
N ILE A 127 -11.52 -51.99 -14.26
CA ILE A 127 -11.90 -53.05 -13.31
C ILE A 127 -13.37 -53.46 -13.51
N GLU A 128 -14.22 -52.56 -14.03
CA GLU A 128 -15.63 -52.84 -14.29
C GLU A 128 -15.89 -53.35 -15.73
N ASP A 129 -15.23 -52.79 -16.75
CA ASP A 129 -15.31 -53.33 -18.13
C ASP A 129 -14.88 -54.80 -18.23
N THR A 130 -13.82 -55.18 -17.50
CA THR A 130 -13.39 -56.59 -17.43
C THR A 130 -14.33 -57.49 -16.61
N GLN A 131 -15.28 -56.93 -15.85
CA GLN A 131 -16.35 -57.67 -15.16
C GLN A 131 -17.63 -57.76 -16.00
N SER A 132 -18.00 -56.71 -16.75
CA SER A 132 -19.13 -56.73 -17.68
C SER A 132 -18.89 -57.70 -18.84
N GLU A 133 -17.66 -57.78 -19.37
CA GLU A 133 -17.25 -58.83 -20.30
C GLU A 133 -17.43 -60.24 -19.69
N GLN A 134 -17.03 -60.45 -18.42
CA GLN A 134 -17.17 -61.74 -17.74
C GLN A 134 -18.62 -62.15 -17.43
N GLU A 135 -19.55 -61.20 -17.28
CA GLU A 135 -20.98 -61.54 -17.17
C GLU A 135 -21.63 -61.77 -18.53
N SER A 136 -21.22 -61.07 -19.60
CA SER A 136 -21.66 -61.39 -20.97
C SER A 136 -21.19 -62.78 -21.44
N LEU A 137 -19.98 -63.19 -21.04
CA LEU A 137 -19.39 -64.49 -21.37
C LEU A 137 -20.01 -65.68 -20.61
N LYS A 138 -20.82 -65.45 -19.56
CA LYS A 138 -21.49 -66.54 -18.80
C LYS A 138 -22.66 -67.22 -19.51
N ASN A 139 -23.11 -66.69 -20.65
CA ASN A 139 -24.22 -67.27 -21.42
C ASN A 139 -23.79 -68.20 -22.57
N THR A 140 -22.52 -68.63 -22.64
CA THR A 140 -22.04 -69.50 -23.72
C THR A 140 -21.02 -70.55 -23.28
N TYR A 141 -21.35 -71.82 -23.52
CA TYR A 141 -20.51 -73.03 -23.53
C TYR A 141 -19.97 -73.62 -22.21
N ASP A 142 -20.83 -74.46 -21.62
CA ASP A 142 -20.66 -75.92 -21.45
C ASP A 142 -19.26 -76.60 -21.58
N PHE A 143 -18.92 -77.36 -20.52
CA PHE A 143 -18.08 -78.57 -20.39
C PHE A 143 -16.59 -78.65 -20.83
N ALA A 144 -15.77 -79.18 -19.89
CA ALA A 144 -14.41 -79.75 -20.00
C ALA A 144 -13.26 -78.78 -20.42
N ASP A 145 -12.15 -78.60 -19.69
CA ASP A 145 -11.40 -79.51 -18.81
C ASP A 145 -10.64 -78.76 -17.69
N GLU A 146 -10.36 -79.45 -16.58
CA GLU A 146 -9.39 -79.01 -15.57
C GLU A 146 -7.97 -79.49 -15.93
N LEU A 147 -6.96 -78.61 -15.81
CA LEU A 147 -5.92 -78.74 -14.78
C LEU A 147 -4.91 -77.56 -14.78
N ILE A 148 -4.98 -76.76 -13.71
CA ILE A 148 -3.87 -76.11 -12.99
C ILE A 148 -2.78 -75.37 -13.81
N ALA A 149 -2.89 -74.04 -13.83
CA ALA A 149 -1.74 -73.12 -13.77
C ALA A 149 -2.02 -72.04 -12.70
N PHE A 150 -0.96 -71.51 -12.09
CA PHE A 150 -0.98 -70.85 -10.77
C PHE A 150 -1.78 -69.51 -10.68
N ASP A 151 -2.15 -68.91 -11.81
CA ASP A 151 -2.73 -67.56 -11.88
C ASP A 151 -4.12 -67.43 -11.21
N LYS A 152 -4.84 -68.55 -11.00
CA LYS A 152 -6.16 -68.52 -10.35
C LYS A 152 -6.11 -68.32 -8.83
N MET A 153 -4.96 -68.42 -8.17
CA MET A 153 -4.86 -68.21 -6.71
C MET A 153 -4.89 -66.74 -6.27
N VAL A 154 -4.68 -65.77 -7.18
CA VAL A 154 -4.82 -64.33 -6.87
C VAL A 154 -6.30 -63.92 -6.64
N ASN A 155 -7.25 -64.75 -7.09
CA ASN A 155 -8.69 -64.51 -6.93
C ASN A 155 -9.27 -64.96 -5.57
N LEU A 156 -8.45 -65.41 -4.62
CA LEU A 156 -8.90 -65.92 -3.31
C LEU A 156 -8.70 -64.97 -2.12
N LEU A 157 -8.40 -63.69 -2.38
CA LEU A 157 -8.66 -62.64 -1.39
C LEU A 157 -10.19 -62.41 -1.29
N PRO A 158 -10.75 -62.26 -0.08
CA PRO A 158 -12.18 -62.00 0.09
C PRO A 158 -12.51 -60.62 -0.49
N ARG A 159 -13.05 -60.60 -1.72
CA ARG A 159 -13.59 -59.40 -2.33
C ARG A 159 -14.78 -58.93 -1.48
N GLY A 160 -14.80 -57.64 -1.14
CA GLY A 160 -15.92 -57.01 -0.46
C GLY A 160 -17.23 -57.15 -1.26
N PRO A 161 -18.39 -56.95 -0.61
CA PRO A 161 -19.67 -57.10 -1.28
C PRO A 161 -19.81 -56.12 -2.45
N LYS A 162 -20.49 -56.59 -3.50
CA LYS A 162 -20.70 -55.90 -4.77
C LYS A 162 -21.31 -54.49 -4.61
N THR A 163 -20.84 -53.57 -5.44
CA THR A 163 -21.65 -52.47 -5.99
C THR A 163 -21.33 -52.36 -7.47
N ASP A 164 -22.32 -52.54 -8.35
CA ASP A 164 -22.24 -51.95 -9.69
C ASP A 164 -22.04 -50.44 -9.51
N LEU A 165 -21.16 -49.81 -10.29
CA LEU A 165 -21.12 -48.35 -10.34
C LEU A 165 -22.47 -47.88 -10.89
N SER A 166 -23.18 -47.06 -10.12
CA SER A 166 -24.44 -46.48 -10.58
C SER A 166 -24.21 -45.68 -11.87
N GLU A 167 -25.23 -45.58 -12.74
CA GLU A 167 -25.12 -44.76 -13.96
C GLU A 167 -24.67 -43.31 -13.64
N LYS A 168 -25.06 -42.80 -12.47
CA LYS A 168 -24.59 -41.53 -11.91
C LYS A 168 -23.09 -41.53 -11.63
N ARG A 169 -22.55 -42.55 -10.94
CA ARG A 169 -21.12 -42.69 -10.64
C ARG A 169 -20.32 -42.83 -11.93
N LEU A 170 -20.75 -43.66 -12.88
CA LEU A 170 -20.12 -43.78 -14.21
C LEU A 170 -20.09 -42.44 -14.96
N HIS A 171 -21.19 -41.69 -14.97
CA HIS A 171 -21.23 -40.36 -15.59
C HIS A 171 -20.25 -39.39 -14.93
N ARG A 172 -20.27 -39.32 -13.59
CA ARG A 172 -19.38 -38.47 -12.77
C ARG A 172 -17.90 -38.79 -12.99
N LEU A 173 -17.52 -40.07 -13.02
CA LEU A 173 -16.13 -40.47 -13.28
C LEU A 173 -15.64 -40.01 -14.67
N ASN A 174 -16.47 -40.17 -15.71
CA ASN A 174 -16.12 -39.75 -17.07
C ASN A 174 -15.99 -38.22 -17.19
N GLU A 175 -16.92 -37.45 -16.60
CA GLU A 175 -16.85 -35.98 -16.57
C GLU A 175 -15.59 -35.47 -15.84
N VAL A 176 -15.26 -36.10 -14.70
CA VAL A 176 -14.06 -35.79 -13.92
C VAL A 176 -12.80 -36.09 -14.74
N ILE A 177 -12.67 -37.26 -15.37
CA ILE A 177 -11.51 -37.60 -16.22
C ILE A 177 -11.34 -36.58 -17.34
N GLN A 178 -12.41 -36.23 -18.07
CA GLN A 178 -12.36 -35.23 -19.14
C GLN A 178 -11.90 -33.86 -18.62
N THR A 179 -12.39 -33.44 -17.46
CA THR A 179 -12.01 -32.18 -16.82
C THR A 179 -10.54 -32.18 -16.38
N LEU A 180 -10.07 -33.28 -15.78
CA LEU A 180 -8.67 -33.44 -15.40
C LEU A 180 -7.73 -33.44 -16.61
N GLN A 181 -8.09 -34.15 -17.70
CA GLN A 181 -7.30 -34.19 -18.93
C GLN A 181 -7.20 -32.81 -19.60
N LYS A 182 -8.32 -32.09 -19.73
CA LYS A 182 -8.37 -30.72 -20.26
C LYS A 182 -7.60 -29.73 -19.38
N GLY A 183 -7.69 -29.89 -18.06
CA GLY A 183 -6.89 -29.11 -17.12
C GLY A 183 -5.40 -29.38 -17.28
N LEU A 184 -4.99 -30.65 -17.37
CA LEU A 184 -3.60 -31.07 -17.51
C LEU A 184 -2.95 -30.57 -18.81
N SER A 185 -3.68 -30.40 -19.91
CA SER A 185 -3.15 -29.78 -21.13
C SER A 185 -2.98 -28.27 -20.97
N LEU A 186 -4.03 -27.53 -20.59
CA LEU A 186 -3.99 -26.07 -20.38
C LEU A 186 -2.92 -25.66 -19.37
N TYR A 187 -2.75 -26.45 -18.31
CA TYR A 187 -1.80 -26.21 -17.22
C TYR A 187 -0.34 -26.54 -17.58
N LYS A 188 -0.09 -27.12 -18.77
CA LYS A 188 1.25 -27.26 -19.35
C LYS A 188 1.62 -26.12 -20.31
N GLU A 189 0.64 -25.40 -20.86
CA GLU A 189 0.85 -24.45 -21.96
C GLU A 189 1.15 -23.01 -21.53
N LYS A 190 0.59 -22.53 -20.41
CA LYS A 190 0.68 -21.10 -20.01
C LYS A 190 1.20 -20.92 -18.61
N GLU A 191 2.33 -20.26 -18.38
CA GLU A 191 2.88 -20.04 -17.03
C GLU A 191 2.18 -18.89 -16.29
N SER A 192 2.09 -17.70 -16.89
CA SER A 192 1.35 -16.56 -16.31
C SER A 192 0.54 -15.78 -17.34
N LEU A 193 -0.26 -14.82 -16.85
CA LEU A 193 -0.96 -13.81 -17.65
C LEU A 193 -0.36 -12.45 -17.31
N VAL A 194 0.32 -11.82 -18.27
CA VAL A 194 0.98 -10.52 -18.08
C VAL A 194 0.21 -9.45 -18.84
N ILE A 195 -0.36 -8.49 -18.13
CA ILE A 195 -1.10 -7.36 -18.71
C ILE A 195 -0.22 -6.12 -18.56
N LEU A 196 0.03 -5.43 -19.68
CA LEU A 196 1.02 -4.36 -19.76
C LEU A 196 0.38 -2.99 -19.98
N GLU A 197 0.88 -1.99 -19.27
CA GLU A 197 0.69 -0.60 -19.67
C GLU A 197 1.33 -0.35 -21.05
N LYS A 198 0.58 0.34 -21.93
CA LYS A 198 0.95 0.57 -23.33
C LYS A 198 2.31 1.25 -23.54
N SER A 199 2.75 2.11 -22.61
CA SER A 199 4.06 2.80 -22.68
C SER A 199 5.23 1.82 -22.57
N LEU A 200 5.13 0.84 -21.66
CA LEU A 200 6.16 -0.13 -21.32
C LEU A 200 6.39 -1.19 -22.41
N LYS A 201 5.42 -1.37 -23.31
CA LYS A 201 5.49 -2.33 -24.42
C LYS A 201 6.78 -2.23 -25.23
N SER A 202 7.26 -1.00 -25.47
CA SER A 202 8.47 -0.75 -26.30
C SER A 202 9.78 -1.16 -25.61
N GLY A 203 9.80 -1.21 -24.27
CA GLY A 203 10.90 -1.77 -23.49
C GLY A 203 10.88 -3.28 -23.58
N LEU A 204 9.75 -3.91 -23.20
CA LEU A 204 9.64 -5.36 -23.15
C LEU A 204 9.80 -6.03 -24.52
N SER A 205 9.29 -5.43 -25.61
CA SER A 205 9.35 -6.02 -26.95
C SER A 205 10.76 -6.18 -27.53
N LYS A 206 11.79 -5.62 -26.89
CA LYS A 206 13.20 -5.76 -27.31
C LYS A 206 13.85 -7.04 -26.78
N GLU A 207 13.19 -7.73 -25.85
CA GLU A 207 13.78 -8.82 -25.08
C GLU A 207 12.91 -10.08 -25.17
N ALA A 208 13.55 -11.25 -25.20
CA ALA A 208 12.87 -12.54 -25.24
C ALA A 208 12.47 -12.99 -23.81
N LEU A 209 11.65 -12.17 -23.15
CA LEU A 209 11.12 -12.44 -21.82
C LEU A 209 9.68 -12.98 -21.91
N PHE A 210 9.25 -13.68 -20.87
CA PHE A 210 7.88 -14.17 -20.73
C PHE A 210 7.44 -15.16 -21.83
N GLU A 211 8.37 -15.95 -22.40
CA GLU A 211 8.12 -16.85 -23.54
C GLU A 211 6.94 -17.81 -23.33
N ASN A 212 6.75 -18.33 -22.12
CA ASN A 212 5.66 -19.25 -21.76
C ASN A 212 4.42 -18.53 -21.19
N SER A 213 4.41 -17.20 -21.13
CA SER A 213 3.34 -16.42 -20.53
C SER A 213 2.52 -15.68 -21.60
N GLN A 214 1.22 -15.59 -21.38
CA GLN A 214 0.34 -14.87 -22.30
C GLN A 214 0.39 -13.38 -21.98
N ILE A 215 1.08 -12.62 -22.84
CA ILE A 215 1.09 -11.15 -22.81
C ILE A 215 -0.23 -10.61 -23.38
N ILE A 216 -0.84 -9.66 -22.68
CA ILE A 216 -2.09 -9.01 -23.03
C ILE A 216 -1.87 -7.50 -23.09
N ASP A 217 -2.02 -6.93 -24.28
CA ASP A 217 -2.11 -5.48 -24.47
C ASP A 217 -3.52 -5.02 -24.09
N SER A 218 -3.65 -4.24 -23.01
CA SER A 218 -4.92 -3.58 -22.71
C SER A 218 -5.14 -2.39 -23.66
N THR A 219 -6.39 -2.23 -24.11
CA THR A 219 -6.84 -1.01 -24.82
C THR A 219 -7.57 -0.03 -23.90
N ASN A 220 -7.81 -0.41 -22.65
CA ASN A 220 -8.69 0.25 -21.69
C ASN A 220 -7.90 0.53 -20.39
N ASP A 221 -8.60 0.52 -19.26
CA ASP A 221 -7.99 0.50 -17.92
C ASP A 221 -7.43 -0.89 -17.59
N ILE A 222 -6.13 -0.98 -17.32
CA ILE A 222 -5.46 -2.28 -17.07
C ILE A 222 -5.99 -2.97 -15.80
N PHE A 223 -6.43 -2.19 -14.79
CA PHE A 223 -6.91 -2.72 -13.52
C PHE A 223 -8.30 -3.33 -13.69
N GLU A 224 -9.18 -2.71 -14.49
CA GLU A 224 -10.49 -3.30 -14.84
C GLU A 224 -10.33 -4.55 -15.72
N ASP A 225 -9.42 -4.52 -16.71
CA ASP A 225 -9.12 -5.68 -17.54
C ASP A 225 -8.57 -6.85 -16.70
N ALA A 226 -7.68 -6.59 -15.72
CA ALA A 226 -7.19 -7.62 -14.80
C ALA A 226 -8.28 -8.26 -13.96
N LEU A 227 -9.24 -7.46 -13.48
CA LEU A 227 -10.41 -7.98 -12.76
C LEU A 227 -11.25 -8.89 -13.68
N SER A 228 -11.51 -8.46 -14.92
CA SER A 228 -12.25 -9.24 -15.92
C SER A 228 -11.55 -10.57 -16.26
N ILE A 229 -10.24 -10.51 -16.52
CA ILE A 229 -9.40 -11.67 -16.84
C ILE A 229 -9.33 -12.65 -15.67
N PHE A 230 -9.10 -12.16 -14.44
CA PHE A 230 -9.11 -13.01 -13.24
C PHE A 230 -10.46 -13.72 -13.07
N SER A 231 -11.58 -12.99 -13.16
CA SER A 231 -12.93 -13.57 -13.06
C SER A 231 -13.15 -14.71 -14.05
N LYS A 232 -12.64 -14.58 -15.28
CA LYS A 232 -12.82 -15.56 -16.35
C LYS A 232 -11.98 -16.81 -16.12
N GLU A 233 -10.70 -16.64 -15.84
CA GLU A 233 -9.75 -17.75 -15.79
C GLU A 233 -9.87 -18.56 -14.49
N VAL A 234 -10.19 -17.91 -13.36
CA VAL A 234 -10.36 -18.60 -12.07
C VAL A 234 -11.49 -19.64 -12.11
N ASN A 235 -12.54 -19.43 -12.90
CA ASN A 235 -13.64 -20.40 -13.05
C ASN A 235 -13.17 -21.74 -13.65
N SER A 236 -12.30 -21.68 -14.67
CA SER A 236 -11.69 -22.87 -15.28
C SER A 236 -10.80 -23.61 -14.29
N PHE A 237 -10.08 -22.88 -13.45
CA PHE A 237 -9.23 -23.45 -12.41
C PHE A 237 -10.02 -24.07 -11.24
N VAL A 238 -11.12 -23.42 -10.82
CA VAL A 238 -12.05 -23.97 -9.81
C VAL A 238 -12.66 -25.29 -10.28
N ALA A 239 -13.06 -25.38 -11.55
CA ALA A 239 -13.55 -26.63 -12.13
C ALA A 239 -12.49 -27.75 -12.08
N LEU A 240 -11.22 -27.43 -12.38
CA LEU A 240 -10.10 -28.37 -12.28
C LEU A 240 -9.87 -28.84 -10.83
N ILE A 241 -9.86 -27.94 -9.84
CA ILE A 241 -9.66 -28.32 -8.44
C ILE A 241 -10.87 -29.10 -7.87
N LYS A 242 -12.10 -28.75 -8.28
CA LYS A 242 -13.30 -29.54 -7.98
C LYS A 242 -13.15 -30.97 -8.51
N ALA A 243 -12.78 -31.14 -9.79
CA ALA A 243 -12.51 -32.45 -10.38
C ALA A 243 -11.38 -33.20 -9.66
N PHE A 244 -10.29 -32.52 -9.28
CA PHE A 244 -9.16 -33.09 -8.53
C PHE A 244 -9.57 -33.65 -7.17
N ARG A 245 -10.38 -32.89 -6.41
CA ARG A 245 -10.88 -33.32 -5.10
C ARG A 245 -11.91 -34.46 -5.22
N ILE A 246 -12.82 -34.40 -6.20
CA ILE A 246 -13.77 -35.49 -6.48
C ILE A 246 -13.01 -36.77 -6.87
N ALA A 247 -12.02 -36.68 -7.78
CA ALA A 247 -11.19 -37.83 -8.18
C ALA A 247 -10.46 -38.47 -7.00
N SER A 248 -9.92 -37.66 -6.10
CA SER A 248 -9.23 -38.14 -4.89
C SER A 248 -10.19 -38.94 -3.98
N LEU A 249 -11.41 -38.42 -3.76
CA LEU A 249 -12.46 -39.06 -2.96
C LEU A 249 -13.05 -40.32 -3.60
N GLU A 250 -13.12 -40.37 -4.94
CA GLU A 250 -13.58 -41.57 -5.67
C GLU A 250 -12.52 -42.68 -5.63
N ILE A 251 -11.23 -42.35 -5.69
CA ILE A 251 -10.12 -43.33 -5.58
C ILE A 251 -9.97 -43.87 -4.16
N SER A 252 -10.28 -43.07 -3.12
CA SER A 252 -10.33 -43.56 -1.73
C SER A 252 -11.64 -44.27 -1.36
N ASP A 253 -12.63 -44.31 -2.26
CA ASP A 253 -14.01 -44.77 -2.02
C ASP A 253 -14.71 -44.04 -0.85
N GLU A 254 -14.32 -42.78 -0.60
CA GLU A 254 -14.87 -41.90 0.44
C GLU A 254 -15.96 -40.95 -0.10
N PHE A 255 -16.25 -40.97 -1.41
CA PHE A 255 -17.21 -40.06 -2.01
C PHE A 255 -18.67 -40.38 -1.60
N LYS A 256 -19.32 -39.44 -0.92
CA LYS A 256 -20.72 -39.53 -0.48
C LYS A 256 -21.58 -38.53 -1.24
N GLU A 257 -22.48 -39.01 -2.10
CA GLU A 257 -23.33 -38.16 -2.96
C GLU A 257 -24.10 -37.11 -2.13
N GLU A 258 -24.77 -37.55 -1.06
CA GLU A 258 -25.61 -36.72 -0.17
C GLU A 258 -24.89 -35.53 0.49
N VAL A 259 -23.55 -35.56 0.60
CA VAL A 259 -22.76 -34.52 1.28
C VAL A 259 -21.89 -33.75 0.28
N HIS A 260 -21.30 -34.47 -0.68
CA HIS A 260 -20.31 -33.89 -1.57
C HIS A 260 -20.94 -33.17 -2.78
N GLU A 261 -22.11 -33.60 -3.29
CA GLU A 261 -22.74 -32.92 -4.42
C GLU A 261 -23.13 -31.47 -4.05
N GLU A 262 -23.85 -31.27 -2.95
CA GLU A 262 -24.21 -29.93 -2.44
C GLU A 262 -22.97 -29.08 -2.12
N PHE A 263 -21.94 -29.67 -1.50
CA PHE A 263 -20.69 -28.98 -1.20
C PHE A 263 -19.99 -28.49 -2.47
N PHE A 264 -19.94 -29.34 -3.51
CA PHE A 264 -19.26 -29.03 -4.77
C PHE A 264 -20.10 -28.19 -5.74
N GLU A 265 -21.43 -28.14 -5.59
CA GLU A 265 -22.29 -27.20 -6.31
C GLU A 265 -21.95 -25.75 -5.94
N HIS A 266 -21.78 -25.48 -4.64
CA HIS A 266 -21.46 -24.17 -4.09
C HIS A 266 -19.95 -23.89 -3.96
N PHE A 267 -19.10 -24.66 -4.65
CA PHE A 267 -17.64 -24.56 -4.54
C PHE A 267 -17.09 -23.43 -5.43
N THR A 268 -16.65 -22.35 -4.78
CA THR A 268 -16.02 -21.19 -5.43
C THR A 268 -14.55 -21.07 -5.05
N TRP A 269 -13.81 -20.18 -5.72
CA TRP A 269 -12.38 -19.98 -5.47
C TRP A 269 -12.03 -19.58 -4.02
N TYR A 270 -12.98 -19.01 -3.27
CA TYR A 270 -12.84 -18.73 -1.83
C TYR A 270 -12.70 -19.99 -0.95
N ARG A 271 -13.00 -21.19 -1.48
CA ARG A 271 -12.81 -22.48 -0.78
C ARG A 271 -11.50 -23.21 -1.15
N LEU A 272 -10.64 -22.57 -1.95
CA LEU A 272 -9.30 -23.06 -2.27
C LEU A 272 -8.35 -22.81 -1.08
N SER A 273 -7.45 -23.76 -0.83
CA SER A 273 -6.36 -23.59 0.14
C SER A 273 -5.31 -22.60 -0.36
N LYS A 274 -4.43 -22.12 0.53
CA LYS A 274 -3.29 -21.29 0.12
C LYS A 274 -2.37 -22.01 -0.89
N GLU A 275 -2.23 -23.33 -0.77
CA GLU A 275 -1.45 -24.14 -1.71
C GLU A 275 -2.14 -24.25 -3.08
N GLU A 276 -3.46 -24.46 -3.12
CA GLU A 276 -4.23 -24.51 -4.37
C GLU A 276 -4.29 -23.14 -5.06
N LEU A 277 -4.37 -22.03 -4.31
CA LEU A 277 -4.24 -20.69 -4.90
C LEU A 277 -2.84 -20.44 -5.47
N ASN A 278 -1.78 -20.95 -4.84
CA ASN A 278 -0.41 -20.92 -5.38
C ASN A 278 -0.14 -21.96 -6.50
N LEU A 279 -1.17 -22.69 -6.92
CA LEU A 279 -1.18 -23.44 -8.18
C LEU A 279 -1.85 -22.64 -9.31
N PHE A 280 -2.68 -21.63 -9.03
CA PHE A 280 -3.27 -20.80 -10.08
C PHE A 280 -2.18 -20.04 -10.84
N HIS A 281 -2.38 -19.82 -12.15
CA HIS A 281 -1.45 -19.00 -12.92
C HIS A 281 -1.64 -17.50 -12.54
N PRO A 282 -0.61 -16.77 -12.10
CA PRO A 282 -0.76 -15.43 -11.60
C PRO A 282 -1.19 -14.51 -12.74
N VAL A 283 -2.12 -13.61 -12.41
CA VAL A 283 -2.45 -12.45 -13.23
C VAL A 283 -1.57 -11.32 -12.75
N ILE A 284 -0.69 -10.84 -13.63
CA ILE A 284 0.36 -9.88 -13.33
C ILE A 284 0.10 -8.61 -14.15
N LEU A 285 -0.03 -7.49 -13.46
CA LEU A 285 -0.06 -6.15 -14.00
C LEU A 285 1.34 -5.54 -13.97
N ILE A 286 1.70 -4.81 -15.03
CA ILE A 286 2.92 -4.00 -15.05
C ILE A 286 2.54 -2.58 -15.50
N CYS A 287 2.81 -1.59 -14.65
CA CYS A 287 2.56 -0.17 -14.94
C CYS A 287 3.62 0.76 -14.33
N THR A 288 3.62 1.99 -14.82
CA THR A 288 4.32 3.11 -14.22
C THR A 288 3.54 3.68 -13.02
N LYS A 289 4.26 4.27 -12.08
CA LYS A 289 3.70 5.06 -10.98
C LYS A 289 2.68 6.11 -11.45
N ASN A 290 2.98 6.81 -12.55
CA ASN A 290 2.12 7.89 -13.05
C ASN A 290 0.79 7.36 -13.57
N TYR A 291 0.81 6.30 -14.39
CA TYR A 291 -0.42 5.63 -14.85
C TYR A 291 -1.31 5.18 -13.68
N LEU A 292 -0.71 4.64 -12.61
CA LEU A 292 -1.45 4.24 -11.41
C LEU A 292 -2.16 5.42 -10.74
N PHE A 293 -1.49 6.58 -10.63
CA PHE A 293 -2.10 7.78 -10.04
C PHE A 293 -3.19 8.40 -10.93
N ASP A 294 -3.05 8.32 -12.25
CA ASP A 294 -4.10 8.72 -13.20
C ASP A 294 -5.37 7.83 -13.11
N HIS A 295 -5.26 6.63 -12.54
CA HIS A 295 -6.32 5.61 -12.48
C HIS A 295 -6.60 5.12 -11.04
N LEU A 296 -6.46 6.00 -10.03
CA LEU A 296 -6.64 5.64 -8.60
C LEU A 296 -7.97 4.93 -8.28
N ALA A 297 -9.06 5.26 -8.97
CA ALA A 297 -10.39 4.71 -8.69
C ALA A 297 -10.55 3.23 -9.11
N SER A 298 -9.96 2.81 -10.23
CA SER A 298 -9.93 1.40 -10.66
C SER A 298 -8.87 0.60 -9.89
N PHE A 299 -7.71 1.21 -9.63
CA PHE A 299 -6.68 0.65 -8.75
C PHE A 299 -7.24 0.32 -7.35
N SER A 300 -7.89 1.28 -6.69
CA SER A 300 -8.53 1.08 -5.37
C SER A 300 -9.61 -0.02 -5.39
N ARG A 301 -10.45 -0.06 -6.44
CA ARG A 301 -11.43 -1.16 -6.64
C ARG A 301 -10.75 -2.52 -6.81
N LEU A 302 -9.61 -2.60 -7.49
CA LEU A 302 -8.84 -3.84 -7.61
C LEU A 302 -8.29 -4.30 -6.26
N LEU A 303 -7.68 -3.40 -5.48
CA LEU A 303 -7.17 -3.74 -4.14
C LEU A 303 -8.29 -4.21 -3.21
N ALA A 304 -9.44 -3.53 -3.22
CA ALA A 304 -10.62 -3.92 -2.47
C ALA A 304 -11.25 -5.26 -2.91
N SER A 305 -11.00 -5.73 -4.14
CA SER A 305 -11.56 -6.98 -4.67
C SER A 305 -11.05 -8.25 -3.98
N ASN A 306 -9.95 -8.15 -3.24
CA ASN A 306 -9.24 -9.25 -2.58
C ASN A 306 -8.81 -10.42 -3.50
N ARG A 307 -8.69 -10.18 -4.80
CA ARG A 307 -8.22 -11.19 -5.77
C ARG A 307 -6.68 -11.24 -5.79
N PRO A 308 -6.03 -12.40 -5.94
CA PRO A 308 -4.58 -12.55 -5.97
C PRO A 308 -3.93 -12.05 -7.27
N ILE A 309 -4.20 -10.80 -7.64
CA ILE A 309 -3.59 -10.08 -8.77
C ILE A 309 -2.29 -9.42 -8.30
N LYS A 310 -1.24 -9.56 -9.10
CA LYS A 310 0.12 -9.10 -8.82
C LYS A 310 0.34 -7.80 -9.58
N ILE A 311 0.94 -6.79 -8.96
CA ILE A 311 1.14 -5.48 -9.59
C ILE A 311 2.61 -5.10 -9.45
N LEU A 312 3.35 -5.03 -10.55
CA LEU A 312 4.67 -4.43 -10.62
C LEU A 312 4.51 -2.96 -11.02
N VAL A 313 4.85 -2.06 -10.10
CA VAL A 313 4.82 -0.60 -10.30
C VAL A 313 6.25 -0.10 -10.43
N LEU A 314 6.54 0.60 -11.52
CA LEU A 314 7.85 1.19 -11.78
C LEU A 314 7.85 2.69 -11.43
N ASN A 315 8.74 3.10 -10.51
CA ASN A 315 9.06 4.49 -10.24
C ASN A 315 10.31 4.89 -11.02
N GLN A 316 10.16 5.82 -11.96
CA GLN A 316 11.25 6.38 -12.78
C GLN A 316 11.57 7.84 -12.38
N ASP A 317 10.94 8.34 -11.32
CA ASP A 317 11.12 9.69 -10.80
C ASP A 317 12.18 9.70 -9.71
N LEU A 318 13.19 10.54 -9.89
CA LEU A 318 14.24 10.80 -8.89
C LEU A 318 13.81 11.85 -7.86
N ILE A 319 13.04 12.85 -8.26
CA ILE A 319 12.57 13.91 -7.37
C ILE A 319 11.12 14.24 -7.66
N THR A 320 10.38 14.67 -6.64
CA THR A 320 9.07 15.28 -6.85
C THR A 320 9.26 16.59 -7.62
N ALA A 321 8.78 16.64 -8.86
CA ALA A 321 8.76 17.89 -9.62
C ALA A 321 7.75 18.87 -8.98
N PRO A 322 8.12 20.14 -8.74
CA PRO A 322 7.17 21.12 -8.24
C PRO A 322 6.13 21.46 -9.31
N GLU A 323 4.88 21.68 -8.90
CA GLU A 323 3.85 22.22 -9.77
C GLU A 323 4.24 23.64 -10.23
N LYS A 324 4.49 23.80 -11.52
CA LYS A 324 5.08 25.02 -12.11
C LYS A 324 4.19 26.27 -11.98
N GLU A 325 2.90 26.09 -11.75
CA GLU A 325 1.91 27.18 -11.64
C GLU A 325 1.61 27.55 -10.18
N LEU A 326 2.11 26.77 -9.22
CA LEU A 326 1.79 26.91 -7.81
C LEU A 326 2.75 27.90 -7.12
N ALA A 327 2.21 28.72 -6.21
CA ALA A 327 3.03 29.61 -5.39
C ALA A 327 3.95 28.79 -4.47
N TRP A 328 5.14 29.31 -4.14
CA TRP A 328 6.11 28.56 -3.34
C TRP A 328 5.61 28.30 -1.91
N GLU A 329 4.76 29.19 -1.36
CA GLU A 329 4.07 28.99 -0.08
C GLU A 329 3.16 27.76 -0.11
N ASP A 330 2.42 27.57 -1.20
CA ASP A 330 1.47 26.46 -1.37
C ASP A 330 2.19 25.16 -1.75
N ALA A 331 3.21 25.22 -2.62
CA ALA A 331 4.07 24.09 -2.96
C ALA A 331 4.82 23.51 -1.75
N SER A 332 5.13 24.35 -0.76
CA SER A 332 5.69 23.88 0.51
C SER A 332 4.73 23.02 1.34
N ARG A 333 3.42 23.06 1.05
CA ARG A 333 2.36 22.36 1.82
C ARG A 333 1.81 21.12 1.09
N GLN A 334 2.39 20.75 -0.04
CA GLN A 334 2.01 19.53 -0.77
C GLN A 334 2.74 18.31 -0.21
N TYR A 335 1.98 17.25 0.06
CA TYR A 335 2.50 15.95 0.48
C TYR A 335 2.67 15.05 -0.76
N LYS A 336 3.76 14.29 -0.82
CA LYS A 336 3.96 13.28 -1.88
C LYS A 336 2.92 12.17 -1.69
N GLN A 337 2.29 11.74 -2.78
CA GLN A 337 1.39 10.58 -2.75
C GLN A 337 2.22 9.29 -2.65
N GLU A 338 1.94 8.47 -1.63
CA GLU A 338 2.72 7.26 -1.33
C GLU A 338 1.88 5.99 -1.55
N ILE A 339 2.24 5.21 -2.57
CA ILE A 339 1.54 3.96 -2.97
C ILE A 339 1.54 2.94 -1.82
N ALA A 340 2.64 2.89 -1.04
CA ALA A 340 2.74 2.06 0.16
C ALA A 340 1.59 2.32 1.14
N THR A 341 1.36 3.58 1.52
CA THR A 341 0.33 3.95 2.49
C THR A 341 -1.08 3.66 1.97
N LEU A 342 -1.33 3.86 0.67
CA LEU A 342 -2.60 3.48 0.03
C LEU A 342 -2.83 1.96 0.13
N ALA A 343 -1.83 1.15 -0.22
CA ALA A 343 -1.91 -0.31 -0.15
C ALA A 343 -2.16 -0.82 1.27
N ILE A 344 -1.38 -0.34 2.25
CA ILE A 344 -1.52 -0.69 3.67
C ILE A 344 -2.93 -0.34 4.19
N SER A 345 -3.51 0.77 3.74
CA SER A 345 -4.86 1.21 4.14
C SER A 345 -5.98 0.25 3.71
N HIS A 346 -5.79 -0.54 2.65
CA HIS A 346 -6.74 -1.60 2.27
C HIS A 346 -6.71 -2.81 3.21
N ARG A 347 -5.66 -2.97 4.03
CA ARG A 347 -5.43 -4.04 5.05
C ARG A 347 -5.24 -5.46 4.52
N ASN A 348 -5.68 -5.77 3.30
CA ASN A 348 -5.56 -7.08 2.67
C ASN A 348 -4.43 -7.17 1.62
N VAL A 349 -3.77 -6.05 1.30
CA VAL A 349 -2.76 -5.96 0.23
C VAL A 349 -1.36 -6.17 0.80
N SER A 350 -0.60 -7.11 0.25
CA SER A 350 0.85 -7.19 0.54
C SER A 350 1.59 -6.14 -0.30
N ILE A 351 2.54 -5.40 0.27
CA ILE A 351 3.37 -4.45 -0.51
C ILE A 351 4.85 -4.57 -0.18
N PHE A 352 5.65 -4.75 -1.23
CA PHE A 352 7.09 -4.65 -1.23
C PHE A 352 7.50 -3.38 -1.99
N GLN A 353 8.32 -2.53 -1.37
CA GLN A 353 8.88 -1.33 -1.98
C GLN A 353 10.40 -1.33 -1.77
N SER A 354 11.17 -1.10 -2.83
CA SER A 354 12.63 -0.97 -2.75
C SER A 354 13.20 -0.28 -3.99
N GLY A 355 14.31 0.44 -3.84
CA GLY A 355 15.21 0.66 -4.97
C GLY A 355 15.84 -0.66 -5.40
N MET A 356 16.28 -0.76 -6.66
CA MET A 356 16.98 -1.95 -7.17
C MET A 356 18.46 -2.00 -6.74
N ASP A 357 18.79 -1.53 -5.52
CA ASP A 357 20.14 -1.48 -4.98
C ASP A 357 20.62 -2.79 -4.32
N ASP A 358 19.72 -3.76 -4.13
CA ASP A 358 19.99 -5.05 -3.50
C ASP A 358 19.26 -6.18 -4.29
N PRO A 359 19.91 -6.78 -5.29
CA PRO A 359 19.34 -7.82 -6.16
C PRO A 359 18.73 -9.02 -5.44
N GLU A 360 19.34 -9.46 -4.33
CA GLU A 360 18.86 -10.61 -3.57
C GLU A 360 17.55 -10.26 -2.85
N TYR A 361 17.50 -9.08 -2.23
CA TYR A 361 16.29 -8.56 -1.60
C TYR A 361 15.17 -8.25 -2.60
N ILE A 362 15.50 -7.77 -3.80
CA ILE A 362 14.53 -7.59 -4.90
C ILE A 362 13.91 -8.93 -5.31
N LEU A 363 14.73 -9.96 -5.50
CA LEU A 363 14.26 -11.29 -5.87
C LEU A 363 13.35 -11.89 -4.78
N GLU A 364 13.76 -11.77 -3.51
CA GLU A 364 12.95 -12.17 -2.35
C GLU A 364 11.59 -11.45 -2.33
N GLY A 365 11.59 -10.13 -2.50
CA GLY A 365 10.38 -9.31 -2.54
C GLY A 365 9.40 -9.68 -3.64
N ILE A 366 9.89 -9.85 -4.87
CA ILE A 366 9.07 -10.26 -6.01
C ILE A 366 8.49 -11.67 -5.76
N GLU A 367 9.30 -12.61 -5.28
CA GLU A 367 8.82 -13.95 -4.95
C GLU A 367 7.73 -13.95 -3.87
N ASN A 368 7.85 -13.09 -2.85
CA ASN A 368 6.87 -13.00 -1.77
C ASN A 368 5.56 -12.36 -2.26
N CYS A 369 5.64 -11.33 -3.11
CA CYS A 369 4.46 -10.80 -3.82
C CYS A 369 3.77 -11.90 -4.64
N LEU A 370 4.50 -12.67 -5.45
CA LEU A 370 3.93 -13.78 -6.23
C LEU A 370 3.21 -14.81 -5.34
N LYS A 371 3.80 -15.20 -4.20
CA LYS A 371 3.25 -16.20 -3.25
C LYS A 371 2.01 -15.74 -2.46
N SER A 372 1.73 -14.42 -2.40
CA SER A 372 0.60 -13.89 -1.64
C SER A 372 -0.75 -14.39 -2.18
N THR A 373 -1.72 -14.65 -1.31
CA THR A 373 -3.07 -15.12 -1.71
C THR A 373 -4.09 -13.98 -1.85
N SER A 374 -3.63 -12.74 -1.79
CA SER A 374 -4.41 -11.51 -1.94
C SER A 374 -3.71 -10.57 -2.95
N PRO A 375 -4.25 -9.37 -3.25
CA PRO A 375 -3.56 -8.44 -4.14
C PRO A 375 -2.19 -8.10 -3.57
N SER A 376 -1.18 -8.00 -4.42
CA SER A 376 0.18 -7.68 -3.97
C SER A 376 0.88 -6.71 -4.92
N ILE A 377 1.54 -5.71 -4.35
CA ILE A 377 2.27 -4.68 -5.10
C ILE A 377 3.77 -4.83 -4.87
N CYS A 378 4.53 -4.89 -5.95
CA CYS A 378 5.97 -4.71 -5.97
C CYS A 378 6.26 -3.33 -6.57
N HIS A 379 6.71 -2.37 -5.76
CA HIS A 379 6.96 -0.99 -6.16
C HIS A 379 8.48 -0.74 -6.22
N LEU A 380 9.04 -0.73 -7.43
CA LEU A 380 10.47 -0.66 -7.65
C LEU A 380 10.91 0.71 -8.15
N SER A 381 11.91 1.32 -7.50
CA SER A 381 12.60 2.48 -8.06
C SER A 381 13.63 1.99 -9.09
N ILE A 382 13.43 2.39 -10.34
CA ILE A 382 14.31 2.12 -11.48
C ILE A 382 14.49 3.42 -12.29
N PRO A 383 15.34 4.34 -11.84
CA PRO A 383 15.56 5.61 -12.53
C PRO A 383 16.11 5.42 -13.94
N GLU A 384 15.65 6.25 -14.88
CA GLU A 384 16.15 6.23 -16.26
C GLU A 384 17.61 6.69 -16.31
N ALA A 385 18.45 5.96 -17.06
CA ALA A 385 19.89 6.23 -17.14
C ALA A 385 20.24 7.67 -17.56
N GLU A 386 19.41 8.28 -18.41
CA GLU A 386 19.55 9.67 -18.87
C GLU A 386 19.41 10.69 -17.73
N LYS A 387 18.60 10.38 -16.70
CA LYS A 387 18.35 11.26 -15.55
C LYS A 387 19.44 11.18 -14.46
N LEU A 388 20.39 10.25 -14.57
CA LEU A 388 21.41 10.01 -13.55
C LEU A 388 22.57 11.02 -13.56
N ASP A 389 22.68 11.87 -14.58
CA ASP A 389 23.74 12.90 -14.69
C ASP A 389 25.15 12.32 -14.47
N GLY A 390 25.44 11.21 -15.18
CA GLY A 390 26.69 10.46 -15.13
C GLY A 390 26.92 9.59 -13.89
N LYS A 391 26.02 9.63 -12.90
CA LYS A 391 26.23 8.97 -11.59
C LYS A 391 25.80 7.50 -11.62
N LYS A 392 26.41 6.68 -10.77
CA LYS A 392 26.10 5.25 -10.64
C LYS A 392 24.69 5.07 -10.05
N ALA A 393 23.80 4.44 -10.80
CA ALA A 393 22.40 4.17 -10.39
C ALA A 393 22.28 3.56 -8.99
N MET A 394 23.19 2.63 -8.66
CA MET A 394 23.28 1.97 -7.36
C MET A 394 23.43 2.95 -6.20
N LEU A 395 24.33 3.94 -6.33
CA LEU A 395 24.54 4.95 -5.29
C LEU A 395 23.34 5.91 -5.21
N ILE A 396 22.68 6.21 -6.33
CA ILE A 396 21.45 7.01 -6.36
C ILE A 396 20.32 6.29 -5.60
N MET A 397 20.10 5.00 -5.83
CA MET A 397 19.07 4.22 -5.12
C MET A 397 19.41 4.03 -3.62
N LYS A 398 20.69 3.88 -3.25
CA LYS A 398 21.13 3.98 -1.84
C LYS A 398 20.83 5.36 -1.24
N ALA A 399 21.00 6.43 -2.02
CA ALA A 399 20.73 7.80 -1.59
C ALA A 399 19.22 8.09 -1.46
N GLU A 400 18.37 7.50 -2.31
CA GLU A 400 16.91 7.52 -2.16
C GLU A 400 16.47 6.91 -0.83
N ASN A 401 17.17 5.86 -0.39
CA ASN A 401 16.95 5.22 0.90
C ASN A 401 17.44 6.08 2.08
N ALA A 402 18.67 6.61 1.99
CA ALA A 402 19.26 7.43 3.04
C ALA A 402 18.48 8.74 3.25
N GLY A 403 18.14 9.44 2.17
CA GLY A 403 17.33 10.66 2.18
C GLY A 403 15.83 10.44 2.36
N ARG A 404 15.39 9.23 2.71
CA ARG A 404 13.99 8.83 2.96
C ARG A 404 13.01 9.14 1.80
N TYR A 405 13.50 9.33 0.57
CA TYR A 405 12.67 9.61 -0.61
C TYR A 405 11.92 8.37 -1.12
N PHE A 406 12.62 7.24 -1.13
CA PHE A 406 12.10 5.93 -1.50
C PHE A 406 12.56 4.88 -0.47
N PRO A 407 11.98 4.89 0.75
CA PRO A 407 12.35 3.93 1.78
C PRO A 407 11.97 2.50 1.36
N LYS A 408 12.75 1.53 1.83
CA LYS A 408 12.45 0.10 1.71
C LYS A 408 11.31 -0.24 2.67
N ILE A 409 10.22 -0.80 2.15
CA ILE A 409 9.04 -1.19 2.94
C ILE A 409 8.67 -2.61 2.55
N ASN A 410 8.46 -3.49 3.53
CA ASN A 410 7.83 -4.78 3.31
C ASN A 410 6.64 -4.92 4.26
N TYR A 411 5.44 -5.10 3.72
CA TYR A 411 4.22 -5.31 4.47
C TYR A 411 3.51 -6.56 3.95
N ASP A 412 3.29 -7.55 4.81
CA ASP A 412 2.45 -8.71 4.49
C ASP A 412 1.33 -8.86 5.54
N PRO A 413 0.06 -8.59 5.18
CA PRO A 413 -1.06 -8.78 6.10
C PRO A 413 -1.33 -10.26 6.42
N SER A 414 -0.74 -11.20 5.67
CA SER A 414 -0.86 -12.65 5.91
C SER A 414 -0.03 -13.13 7.11
N GLU A 415 1.05 -12.41 7.44
CA GLU A 415 1.86 -12.60 8.65
C GLU A 415 1.11 -12.19 9.92
N SER A 416 1.43 -12.79 11.06
CA SER A 416 0.77 -12.42 12.32
C SER A 416 1.20 -11.01 12.77
N SER A 417 0.27 -10.27 13.38
CA SER A 417 0.61 -8.98 14.02
C SER A 417 1.48 -9.13 15.27
N SER A 418 1.68 -10.36 15.74
CA SER A 418 2.51 -10.67 16.92
C SER A 418 3.95 -11.03 16.57
N SER A 419 4.26 -11.41 15.32
CA SER A 419 5.61 -11.83 14.94
C SER A 419 6.57 -10.67 14.66
N GLY A 420 6.06 -9.42 14.59
CA GLY A 420 6.83 -8.28 14.06
C GLY A 420 7.08 -8.32 12.55
N ASN A 421 6.88 -9.48 11.90
CA ASN A 421 7.19 -9.68 10.49
C ASN A 421 6.18 -9.03 9.54
N ARG A 422 4.99 -8.66 10.03
CA ARG A 422 3.92 -8.04 9.24
C ARG A 422 4.34 -6.72 8.59
N PHE A 423 5.21 -5.93 9.22
CA PHE A 423 5.66 -4.63 8.71
C PHE A 423 7.14 -4.42 9.02
N GLN A 424 7.99 -4.38 8.00
CA GLN A 424 9.44 -4.41 8.15
C GLN A 424 10.09 -3.18 7.48
N LEU A 425 10.92 -2.47 8.26
CA LEU A 425 11.77 -1.37 7.81
C LEU A 425 13.27 -1.63 8.05
N SER A 426 13.63 -2.80 8.59
CA SER A 426 15.00 -3.12 9.05
C SER A 426 16.07 -3.01 7.95
N LYS A 427 15.67 -3.19 6.69
CA LYS A 427 16.52 -3.09 5.49
C LYS A 427 16.87 -1.64 5.08
N ASN A 428 16.33 -0.62 5.75
CA ASN A 428 16.74 0.78 5.52
C ASN A 428 18.05 1.12 6.23
N ILE A 429 18.84 2.00 5.64
CA ILE A 429 20.06 2.55 6.25
C ILE A 429 19.69 3.26 7.55
N GLN A 430 20.29 2.82 8.67
CA GLN A 430 20.05 3.30 10.04
C GLN A 430 18.56 3.51 10.33
N HIS A 431 17.78 2.43 10.19
CA HIS A 431 16.31 2.47 10.23
C HIS A 431 15.69 2.89 11.58
N SER A 432 16.46 2.98 12.66
CA SER A 432 16.00 3.51 13.93
C SER A 432 16.04 5.04 13.99
N GLU A 433 16.93 5.67 13.22
CA GLU A 433 17.16 7.11 13.23
C GLU A 433 16.21 7.86 12.29
N SER A 434 15.92 9.12 12.61
CA SER A 434 15.26 10.07 11.71
C SER A 434 16.01 10.20 10.38
N TRP A 435 17.32 10.44 10.47
CA TRP A 435 18.25 10.57 9.35
C TRP A 435 19.51 9.76 9.65
N PRO A 436 20.09 9.03 8.67
CA PRO A 436 21.34 8.31 8.88
C PRO A 436 22.52 9.27 9.05
N THR A 437 23.39 8.97 10.02
CA THR A 437 24.58 9.78 10.38
C THR A 437 25.86 9.09 9.92
N PHE A 438 26.80 9.87 9.39
CA PHE A 438 28.07 9.40 8.86
C PHE A 438 29.23 10.24 9.42
N SER A 439 30.41 9.62 9.54
CA SER A 439 31.62 10.31 10.00
C SER A 439 32.41 10.84 8.79
N LEU A 440 32.51 12.15 8.65
CA LEU A 440 33.30 12.84 7.63
C LEU A 440 34.67 13.23 8.21
N GLN A 441 35.74 13.05 7.43
CA GLN A 441 37.10 13.46 7.79
C GLN A 441 37.56 14.58 6.85
N ALA A 442 38.10 15.66 7.40
CA ALA A 442 38.58 16.80 6.63
C ALA A 442 39.87 17.38 7.23
N LYS A 443 40.75 17.92 6.40
CA LYS A 443 41.99 18.61 6.83
C LYS A 443 41.75 20.11 6.94
N ASP A 444 42.11 20.70 8.08
CA ASP A 444 42.04 22.14 8.31
C ASP A 444 43.18 22.92 7.60
N ASN A 445 43.17 24.25 7.73
CA ASN A 445 44.23 25.13 7.20
C ASN A 445 45.66 24.72 7.62
N ASN A 446 45.81 24.01 8.74
CA ASN A 446 47.10 23.59 9.30
C ASN A 446 47.46 22.15 8.90
N GLY A 447 46.65 21.49 8.08
CA GLY A 447 46.79 20.08 7.71
C GLY A 447 46.39 19.09 8.82
N SER A 448 45.73 19.57 9.89
CA SER A 448 45.26 18.72 10.99
C SER A 448 43.94 18.05 10.62
N GLU A 449 43.85 16.74 10.85
CA GLU A 449 42.64 15.96 10.56
C GLU A 449 41.56 16.24 11.60
N THR A 450 40.43 16.75 11.12
CA THR A 450 39.20 17.01 11.87
C THR A 450 38.16 15.98 11.47
N ARG A 451 37.57 15.29 12.45
CA ARG A 451 36.43 14.39 12.26
C ARG A 451 35.15 15.11 12.65
N MET A 452 34.11 15.01 11.83
CA MET A 452 32.79 15.56 12.12
C MET A 452 31.69 14.56 11.78
N GLU A 453 30.70 14.43 12.66
CA GLU A 453 29.49 13.67 12.37
C GLU A 453 28.54 14.52 11.53
N VAL A 454 27.98 13.92 10.47
CA VAL A 454 27.15 14.59 9.47
C VAL A 454 25.97 13.71 9.08
N THR A 455 24.77 14.29 9.10
CA THR A 455 23.50 13.60 8.83
C THR A 455 23.12 13.72 7.36
N PHE A 456 22.77 12.61 6.71
CA PHE A 456 22.25 12.61 5.34
C PHE A 456 20.74 12.85 5.36
N THR A 457 20.30 13.99 4.84
CA THR A 457 18.88 14.40 4.76
C THR A 457 18.33 14.32 3.33
N TYR A 458 17.04 14.59 3.15
CA TYR A 458 16.47 14.73 1.81
C TYR A 458 17.05 15.94 1.01
N ALA A 459 17.61 16.95 1.69
CA ALA A 459 18.30 18.04 1.01
C ALA A 459 19.63 17.58 0.43
N ASP A 460 20.38 16.73 1.14
CA ASP A 460 21.62 16.12 0.64
C ASP A 460 21.34 15.23 -0.58
N TYR A 461 20.24 14.47 -0.55
CA TYR A 461 19.76 13.72 -1.73
C TYR A 461 19.48 14.63 -2.93
N LYS A 462 18.69 15.71 -2.73
CA LYS A 462 18.40 16.68 -3.80
C LYS A 462 19.69 17.30 -4.36
N ALA A 463 20.66 17.61 -3.51
CA ALA A 463 21.94 18.21 -3.90
C ALA A 463 22.89 17.28 -4.68
N ILE A 464 22.54 15.99 -4.86
CA ILE A 464 23.25 15.11 -5.80
C ILE A 464 23.04 15.56 -7.25
N PHE A 465 21.87 16.12 -7.57
CA PHE A 465 21.55 16.54 -8.94
C PHE A 465 22.10 17.94 -9.20
N SER A 466 22.94 18.08 -10.23
CA SER A 466 23.72 19.31 -10.47
C SER A 466 22.84 20.57 -10.66
N GLU A 467 21.67 20.43 -11.29
CA GLU A 467 20.68 21.51 -11.41
C GLU A 467 20.11 21.96 -10.05
N LYS A 468 19.95 21.02 -9.11
CA LYS A 468 19.44 21.27 -7.76
C LYS A 468 20.51 21.79 -6.81
N ALA A 469 21.75 21.32 -6.93
CA ALA A 469 22.88 21.91 -6.22
C ALA A 469 23.04 23.41 -6.53
N GLN A 470 22.75 23.82 -7.78
CA GLN A 470 22.75 25.23 -8.19
C GLN A 470 21.60 26.09 -7.62
N GLU A 471 20.60 25.51 -6.92
CA GLU A 471 19.58 26.27 -6.18
C GLU A 471 20.09 26.74 -4.80
N LEU A 472 21.26 26.25 -4.36
CA LEU A 472 21.79 26.46 -3.01
C LEU A 472 22.77 27.63 -2.92
N LEU A 473 22.81 28.29 -1.76
CA LEU A 473 23.65 29.44 -1.50
C LEU A 473 24.91 29.03 -0.72
N LEU A 474 26.05 28.93 -1.41
CA LEU A 474 27.35 28.71 -0.75
C LEU A 474 27.68 29.88 0.20
N ILE A 475 28.07 29.56 1.43
CA ILE A 475 28.44 30.54 2.44
C ILE A 475 29.97 30.51 2.62
N PRO A 476 30.68 31.63 2.33
CA PRO A 476 32.10 31.77 2.66
C PRO A 476 32.34 31.66 4.17
N SER A 477 33.44 31.02 4.58
CA SER A 477 33.67 30.67 5.99
C SER A 477 33.87 31.86 6.93
N GLU A 478 34.24 33.03 6.39
CA GLU A 478 34.26 34.33 7.06
C GLU A 478 32.88 34.82 7.54
N PHE A 479 31.76 34.27 7.02
CA PHE A 479 30.39 34.61 7.43
C PHE A 479 29.72 33.56 8.35
N TYR A 480 30.45 32.54 8.80
CA TYR A 480 29.91 31.52 9.71
C TYR A 480 29.65 32.11 11.10
N THR A 481 28.44 31.89 11.62
CA THR A 481 28.01 32.28 12.97
C THR A 481 27.30 31.12 13.66
N GLU A 482 27.00 31.26 14.96
CA GLU A 482 26.19 30.30 15.72
C GLU A 482 24.72 30.19 15.25
N HIS A 483 24.23 31.15 14.47
CA HIS A 483 22.90 31.09 13.87
C HIS A 483 22.84 30.19 12.62
N LEU A 484 24.00 29.74 12.11
CA LEU A 484 24.09 28.83 10.97
C LEU A 484 24.22 27.38 11.48
N ILE A 485 23.12 26.63 11.45
CA ILE A 485 23.00 25.30 12.07
C ILE A 485 22.77 24.18 11.04
N PRO A 486 23.17 22.92 11.32
CA PRO A 486 22.85 21.78 10.47
C PRO A 486 21.35 21.65 10.23
N LEU A 487 20.95 21.22 9.03
CA LEU A 487 19.52 21.03 8.70
C LEU A 487 18.84 20.01 9.62
N SER A 488 19.52 18.92 10.00
CA SER A 488 19.00 17.90 10.91
C SER A 488 18.69 18.44 12.31
N ASP A 489 19.55 19.31 12.84
CA ASP A 489 19.32 20.02 14.10
C ASP A 489 18.17 21.02 13.94
N TYR A 490 18.12 21.75 12.81
CA TYR A 490 17.07 22.72 12.50
C TYR A 490 15.67 22.08 12.52
N LEU A 491 15.52 20.88 11.95
CA LEU A 491 14.25 20.14 11.90
C LEU A 491 13.80 19.59 13.27
N GLN A 492 14.67 19.59 14.29
CA GLN A 492 14.35 19.13 15.65
C GLN A 492 14.00 20.28 16.62
N LEU A 493 14.23 21.53 16.23
CA LEU A 493 13.97 22.70 17.07
C LEU A 493 12.48 23.06 17.09
N ALA A 494 11.99 23.51 18.25
CA ALA A 494 10.68 24.12 18.37
C ALA A 494 10.63 25.48 17.65
N GLU A 495 9.45 25.90 17.18
CA GLU A 495 9.28 27.14 16.39
C GLU A 495 9.88 28.39 17.04
N ALA A 496 9.81 28.50 18.37
CA ALA A 496 10.39 29.61 19.13
C ALA A 496 11.92 29.69 18.98
N ASP A 497 12.59 28.54 18.87
CA ASP A 497 14.05 28.44 18.77
C ASP A 497 14.56 28.57 17.32
N LEU A 498 13.67 28.61 16.32
CA LEU A 498 14.05 28.84 14.91
C LEU A 498 14.39 30.31 14.62
N TYR A 499 14.03 31.24 15.50
CA TYR A 499 14.16 32.68 15.23
C TYR A 499 15.60 33.09 14.92
N GLY A 500 15.81 33.62 13.71
CA GLY A 500 17.10 34.12 13.23
C GLY A 500 18.08 33.02 12.76
N LYS A 501 17.77 31.74 12.95
CA LYS A 501 18.61 30.62 12.50
C LYS A 501 18.40 30.33 11.02
N ILE A 502 19.42 29.78 10.37
CA ILE A 502 19.38 29.38 8.96
C ILE A 502 20.03 27.98 8.83
N PRO A 503 19.36 27.01 8.18
CA PRO A 503 19.90 25.67 8.01
C PRO A 503 20.92 25.59 6.88
N TYR A 504 21.88 24.67 7.02
CA TYR A 504 22.85 24.33 5.97
C TYR A 504 23.05 22.81 5.80
N ILE A 505 23.57 22.42 4.64
CA ILE A 505 24.18 21.12 4.35
C ILE A 505 25.63 21.31 3.86
N TRP A 506 26.39 20.22 3.80
CA TRP A 506 27.77 20.21 3.32
C TRP A 506 27.86 19.83 1.85
N LEU A 507 28.44 20.72 1.04
CA LEU A 507 28.78 20.48 -0.37
C LEU A 507 30.31 20.51 -0.56
N LYS A 508 30.79 19.88 -1.62
CA LYS A 508 32.19 19.97 -2.06
C LYS A 508 32.31 20.61 -3.43
N ASP A 509 33.41 21.30 -3.69
CA ASP A 509 33.82 21.70 -5.04
C ASP A 509 34.67 20.62 -5.74
N GLU A 510 35.06 20.89 -6.99
CA GLU A 510 35.88 20.01 -7.83
C GLU A 510 37.30 19.74 -7.28
N GLN A 511 37.69 20.39 -6.18
CA GLN A 511 38.97 20.18 -5.50
C GLN A 511 38.77 19.58 -4.09
N ASP A 512 37.60 18.97 -3.83
CA ASP A 512 37.20 18.37 -2.55
C ASP A 512 37.24 19.32 -1.33
N HIS A 513 37.12 20.64 -1.54
CA HIS A 513 36.97 21.60 -0.44
C HIS A 513 35.52 21.63 0.04
N LEU A 514 35.33 21.55 1.35
CA LEU A 514 34.02 21.58 2.02
C LEU A 514 33.48 23.01 2.16
N HIS A 515 32.27 23.22 1.66
CA HIS A 515 31.49 24.46 1.77
C HIS A 515 30.18 24.19 2.51
N ARG A 516 29.82 25.07 3.45
CA ARG A 516 28.44 25.11 3.98
C ARG A 516 27.54 25.79 2.96
N ALA A 517 26.49 25.10 2.54
CA ALA A 517 25.48 25.64 1.62
C ALA A 517 24.16 25.87 2.37
N ALA A 518 23.70 27.12 2.40
CA ALA A 518 22.36 27.42 2.89
C ALA A 518 21.29 26.94 1.90
N ILE A 519 20.15 26.59 2.48
CA ILE A 519 19.05 25.88 1.84
C ILE A 519 17.82 26.80 1.83
N PRO A 520 17.07 26.90 0.74
CA PRO A 520 15.84 27.72 0.72
C PRO A 520 14.75 27.05 1.56
N ASN A 521 13.87 27.84 2.19
CA ASN A 521 12.86 27.33 3.12
C ASN A 521 11.97 26.23 2.50
N VAL A 522 11.62 26.32 1.21
CA VAL A 522 10.82 25.28 0.51
C VAL A 522 11.49 23.90 0.51
N TRP A 523 12.83 23.83 0.49
CA TRP A 523 13.55 22.57 0.66
C TRP A 523 13.51 22.07 2.11
N VAL A 524 13.56 22.97 3.11
CA VAL A 524 13.40 22.61 4.53
C VAL A 524 12.04 21.94 4.77
N VAL A 525 10.96 22.53 4.24
CA VAL A 525 9.62 21.94 4.37
C VAL A 525 9.51 20.60 3.62
N SER A 526 10.16 20.45 2.46
CA SER A 526 10.27 19.12 1.80
C SER A 526 10.99 18.08 2.66
N CYS A 527 11.96 18.49 3.49
CA CYS A 527 12.68 17.57 4.39
C CYS A 527 11.84 17.22 5.62
N GLN A 528 11.07 18.19 6.14
CA GLN A 528 10.08 17.92 7.20
C GLN A 528 9.04 16.92 6.73
N GLU A 529 8.45 17.08 5.53
CA GLU A 529 7.41 16.18 5.02
C GLU A 529 7.94 14.75 4.75
N ARG A 530 9.20 14.59 4.31
CA ARG A 530 9.86 13.27 4.24
C ARG A 530 10.11 12.67 5.63
N LEU A 531 10.46 13.49 6.63
CA LEU A 531 10.67 13.06 8.01
C LEU A 531 9.34 12.63 8.66
N ASP A 532 8.26 13.38 8.43
CA ASP A 532 6.92 13.07 8.92
C ASP A 532 6.41 11.74 8.33
N PHE A 533 6.64 11.51 7.03
CA PHE A 533 6.36 10.22 6.39
C PHE A 533 7.20 9.08 6.98
N TRP A 534 8.49 9.31 7.23
CA TRP A 534 9.36 8.31 7.86
C TRP A 534 8.91 7.96 9.29
N ASN A 535 8.55 8.96 10.08
CA ASN A 535 7.98 8.78 11.42
C ASN A 535 6.66 7.99 11.37
N GLN A 536 5.77 8.31 10.43
CA GLN A 536 4.54 7.54 10.21
C GLN A 536 4.82 6.06 9.89
N LEU A 537 5.81 5.77 9.03
CA LEU A 537 6.22 4.39 8.74
C LEU A 537 6.79 3.70 10.00
N GLN A 538 7.64 4.38 10.77
CA GLN A 538 8.18 3.84 12.01
C GLN A 538 7.08 3.55 13.05
N ASP A 539 6.09 4.42 13.20
CA ASP A 539 4.98 4.21 14.13
C ASP A 539 4.06 3.07 13.69
N LEU A 540 3.77 2.94 12.39
CA LEU A 540 3.10 1.75 11.84
C LEU A 540 3.91 0.48 12.13
N GLY A 541 5.23 0.49 11.88
CA GLY A 541 6.11 -0.64 12.19
C GLY A 541 6.16 -1.00 13.68
N ARG A 542 6.11 0.01 14.56
CA ARG A 542 6.02 -0.19 16.03
C ARG A 542 4.69 -0.84 16.41
N LEU A 543 3.56 -0.35 15.89
CA LEU A 543 2.24 -0.95 16.13
C LEU A 543 2.17 -2.43 15.71
N TYR A 544 2.85 -2.80 14.62
CA TYR A 544 2.91 -4.18 14.13
C TYR A 544 4.03 -5.06 14.74
N SER A 545 4.86 -4.51 15.63
CA SER A 545 5.91 -5.26 16.37
C SER A 545 5.71 -5.26 17.89
N SER A 546 4.82 -4.42 18.43
CA SER A 546 4.66 -4.23 19.88
C SER A 546 3.78 -5.26 20.59
N SER A 547 3.87 -6.56 20.26
CA SER A 547 3.32 -7.61 21.15
C SER A 547 4.29 -8.08 22.24
N GLU A 548 5.61 -7.86 22.07
CA GLU A 548 6.61 -8.32 23.04
C GLU A 548 6.77 -7.39 24.27
N LYS A 549 6.44 -6.09 24.16
CA LYS A 549 6.70 -5.10 25.23
C LYS A 549 5.61 -4.98 26.29
N VAL A 550 4.41 -5.51 26.06
CA VAL A 550 3.32 -5.51 27.07
C VAL A 550 3.49 -6.67 28.07
N ALA A 551 4.22 -7.72 27.71
CA ALA A 551 4.47 -8.88 28.59
C ALA A 551 5.59 -8.66 29.62
N HIS A 552 6.45 -7.64 29.45
CA HIS A 552 7.62 -7.41 30.31
C HIS A 552 7.61 -6.09 31.11
N SER A 553 6.50 -5.35 31.09
CA SER A 553 6.28 -4.17 31.93
C SER A 553 5.47 -4.45 33.21
N VAL A 554 5.12 -5.72 33.48
CA VAL A 554 4.45 -6.15 34.73
C VAL A 554 5.43 -6.70 35.78
N ASP A 555 6.57 -7.27 35.36
CA ASP A 555 7.51 -7.98 36.26
C ASP A 555 8.78 -7.19 36.65
N ASN A 556 8.88 -5.91 36.30
CA ASN A 556 10.03 -5.05 36.66
C ASN A 556 9.59 -3.75 37.36
N LEU A 557 8.96 -3.87 38.53
CA LEU A 557 9.19 -2.88 39.59
C LEU A 557 10.41 -3.32 40.40
N PRO A 558 11.37 -2.42 40.69
CA PRO A 558 12.48 -2.74 41.58
C PRO A 558 11.94 -2.98 43.00
N SER A 559 12.37 -4.07 43.62
CA SER A 559 12.00 -4.46 44.98
C SER A 559 12.71 -3.60 46.03
N GLU A 560 12.16 -2.42 46.31
CA GLU A 560 12.54 -1.62 47.48
C GLU A 560 11.94 -2.22 48.77
N GLU A 561 12.60 -3.24 49.32
CA GLU A 561 12.34 -3.65 50.70
C GLU A 561 12.90 -2.61 51.69
N ASN A 562 12.06 -2.21 52.64
CA ASN A 562 12.33 -1.41 53.85
C ASN A 562 12.22 0.13 53.74
N THR A 563 10.99 0.66 53.76
CA THR A 563 10.56 1.50 54.91
C THR A 563 9.04 1.66 55.07
N SER A 564 8.56 1.52 56.31
CA SER A 564 7.25 1.93 56.86
C SER A 564 5.94 1.42 56.23
N ASN A 565 5.07 0.86 57.08
CA ASN A 565 3.69 0.50 56.74
C ASN A 565 2.78 1.72 56.52
N GLY A 566 2.05 1.74 55.39
CA GLY A 566 0.88 2.59 55.12
C GLY A 566 1.16 3.82 54.22
N PRO A 567 0.19 4.25 53.37
CA PRO A 567 -1.23 3.90 53.37
C PRO A 567 -1.71 3.21 52.07
N GLU A 568 -1.54 1.88 51.97
CA GLU A 568 -2.21 1.05 50.93
C GLU A 568 -3.76 1.17 51.01
N ILE A 569 -4.25 1.43 52.23
CA ILE A 569 -5.67 1.53 52.56
C ILE A 569 -6.31 2.77 51.94
N ASP A 570 -5.67 3.95 51.98
CA ASP A 570 -6.21 5.18 51.36
C ASP A 570 -6.36 5.02 49.85
N ARG A 571 -5.41 4.35 49.18
CA ARG A 571 -5.49 4.11 47.73
C ARG A 571 -6.63 3.15 47.38
N GLN A 572 -6.84 2.08 48.14
CA GLN A 572 -7.97 1.16 47.94
C GLN A 572 -9.32 1.82 48.28
N GLN A 573 -9.35 2.69 49.28
CA GLN A 573 -10.55 3.42 49.69
C GLN A 573 -10.92 4.49 48.66
N MET A 574 -9.95 5.28 48.18
CA MET A 574 -10.14 6.25 47.10
C MET A 574 -10.54 5.59 45.76
N LEU A 575 -10.00 4.40 45.45
CA LEU A 575 -10.45 3.63 44.28
C LEU A 575 -11.87 3.10 44.43
N LYS A 576 -12.31 2.75 45.64
CA LYS A 576 -13.71 2.41 45.91
C LYS A 576 -14.63 3.62 45.83
N GLU A 577 -14.25 4.76 46.40
CA GLU A 577 -15.01 6.00 46.29
C GLU A 577 -15.16 6.43 44.83
N LEU A 578 -14.10 6.38 44.02
CA LEU A 578 -14.17 6.63 42.57
C LEU A 578 -15.03 5.59 41.82
N GLN A 579 -15.03 4.33 42.23
CA GLN A 579 -15.92 3.31 41.66
C GLN A 579 -17.38 3.51 42.06
N GLU A 580 -17.66 3.85 43.33
CA GLU A 580 -19.00 4.13 43.84
C GLU A 580 -19.57 5.42 43.24
N GLU A 581 -18.75 6.45 43.04
CA GLU A 581 -19.11 7.68 42.34
C GLU A 581 -19.35 7.44 40.84
N ALA A 582 -18.50 6.66 40.16
CA ALA A 582 -18.73 6.25 38.78
C ALA A 582 -19.99 5.37 38.63
N MET A 583 -20.25 4.47 39.58
CA MET A 583 -21.47 3.65 39.63
C MET A 583 -22.71 4.50 39.95
N ALA A 584 -22.60 5.51 40.81
CA ALA A 584 -23.69 6.45 41.11
C ALA A 584 -24.02 7.33 39.90
N VAL A 585 -23.00 7.82 39.17
CA VAL A 585 -23.19 8.57 37.90
C VAL A 585 -23.75 7.66 36.81
N ALA A 586 -23.30 6.41 36.70
CA ALA A 586 -23.85 5.43 35.77
C ALA A 586 -25.31 5.07 36.12
N ALA A 587 -25.62 4.89 37.41
CA ALA A 587 -26.97 4.65 37.90
C ALA A 587 -27.88 5.88 37.68
N GLN A 588 -27.40 7.10 37.93
CA GLN A 588 -28.13 8.32 37.63
C GLN A 588 -28.39 8.49 36.14
N LYS A 589 -27.43 8.14 35.27
CA LYS A 589 -27.62 8.15 33.81
C LYS A 589 -28.58 7.05 33.32
N LEU A 590 -28.53 5.86 33.92
CA LEU A 590 -29.51 4.80 33.67
C LEU A 590 -30.91 5.22 34.13
N ILE A 591 -31.02 5.83 35.31
CA ILE A 591 -32.28 6.35 35.85
C ILE A 591 -32.81 7.50 34.96
N SER A 592 -31.97 8.42 34.49
CA SER A 592 -32.41 9.51 33.60
C SER A 592 -32.81 9.02 32.21
N VAL A 593 -32.22 7.93 31.71
CA VAL A 593 -32.60 7.31 30.43
C VAL A 593 -33.83 6.39 30.56
N LEU A 594 -34.11 5.90 31.77
CA LEU A 594 -35.32 5.11 32.07
C LEU A 594 -36.57 5.96 32.39
N LEU A 595 -36.47 7.29 32.40
CA LEU A 595 -37.54 8.17 32.91
C LEU A 595 -38.23 9.10 31.90
N ASP A 596 -37.71 9.34 30.68
CA ASP A 596 -38.30 10.32 29.74
C ASP A 596 -38.31 9.87 28.26
N ASP A 597 -39.51 9.52 27.76
CA ASP A 597 -40.13 9.77 26.42
C ASP A 597 -41.41 8.88 26.32
N GLU A 598 -42.59 9.26 25.79
CA GLU A 598 -43.13 10.49 25.14
C GLU A 598 -44.27 11.10 26.04
N GLU A 599 -45.14 12.07 25.69
CA GLU A 599 -45.47 12.82 24.45
C GLU A 599 -45.79 14.32 24.73
N PHE A 600 -46.93 14.90 24.32
CA PHE A 600 -47.01 16.34 24.00
C PHE A 600 -48.33 17.07 24.35
N GLN A 601 -48.29 18.00 25.32
CA GLN A 601 -49.14 19.21 25.28
C GLN A 601 -48.52 20.43 26.00
N LEU A 602 -48.92 21.63 25.59
CA LEU A 602 -48.18 22.88 25.84
C LEU A 602 -48.51 23.60 27.16
N GLN A 603 -47.46 24.23 27.72
CA GLN A 603 -47.42 25.22 28.80
C GLN A 603 -47.65 24.74 30.25
N GLY A 604 -46.53 24.53 30.96
CA GLY A 604 -46.46 24.45 32.41
C GLY A 604 -45.80 23.16 32.93
N ASP A 605 -44.47 23.19 33.06
CA ASP A 605 -43.65 22.33 33.93
C ASP A 605 -43.95 20.80 33.98
N ALA A 606 -43.35 20.07 33.02
CA ALA A 606 -42.75 18.72 33.11
C ALA A 606 -43.49 17.48 33.72
N LEU A 607 -43.33 16.33 33.03
CA LEU A 607 -43.48 14.91 33.45
C LEU A 607 -44.89 14.29 33.60
N SER A 608 -45.22 13.26 32.79
CA SER A 608 -45.16 11.82 33.21
C SER A 608 -45.98 10.82 32.32
N LEU A 609 -45.29 9.79 31.81
CA LEU A 609 -45.64 8.37 31.54
C LEU A 609 -47.07 7.82 31.81
N ALA A 610 -47.58 6.97 30.88
CA ALA A 610 -47.99 5.55 31.15
C ALA A 610 -48.62 4.80 29.93
N GLU A 611 -48.08 3.61 29.61
CA GLU A 611 -48.68 2.32 29.14
C GLU A 611 -49.85 2.30 28.08
N GLU A 612 -50.00 1.32 27.18
CA GLU A 612 -49.91 -0.15 27.36
C GLU A 612 -49.71 -0.93 26.02
N GLN A 613 -49.34 -2.22 26.09
CA GLN A 613 -48.95 -3.09 24.96
C GLN A 613 -50.12 -3.80 24.23
N VAL A 614 -49.99 -4.06 22.91
CA VAL A 614 -50.54 -5.28 22.26
C VAL A 614 -49.68 -5.72 21.06
N ILE A 615 -49.33 -7.02 20.99
CA ILE A 615 -48.79 -7.75 19.81
C ILE A 615 -49.63 -9.04 19.70
N PRO A 616 -50.16 -9.45 18.50
CA PRO A 616 -49.54 -10.56 17.75
C PRO A 616 -49.73 -10.60 16.21
N GLU A 617 -48.70 -11.16 15.52
CA GLU A 617 -48.70 -11.96 14.26
C GLU A 617 -49.54 -11.52 13.03
N LYS A 618 -49.05 -11.51 11.76
CA LYS A 618 -48.37 -12.60 11.01
C LYS A 618 -47.96 -12.13 9.57
N LYS A 619 -47.04 -12.86 8.91
CA LYS A 619 -46.67 -12.73 7.47
C LYS A 619 -47.70 -13.46 6.53
N PRO A 620 -47.60 -13.51 5.18
CA PRO A 620 -46.68 -12.87 4.20
C PRO A 620 -47.35 -12.26 2.91
N ASP A 621 -46.55 -11.73 1.98
CA ASP A 621 -46.39 -12.20 0.56
C ASP A 621 -46.28 -11.12 -0.55
N PHE A 622 -45.68 -11.53 -1.68
CA PHE A 622 -45.09 -10.77 -2.79
C PHE A 622 -46.04 -9.97 -3.71
N LYS A 623 -45.48 -8.92 -4.36
CA LYS A 623 -45.33 -8.89 -5.83
C LYS A 623 -44.32 -7.87 -6.36
N GLN A 624 -43.71 -8.22 -7.50
CA GLN A 624 -42.72 -7.45 -8.26
C GLN A 624 -43.39 -6.41 -9.18
N ASN A 625 -42.69 -5.32 -9.54
CA ASN A 625 -42.27 -5.13 -10.93
C ASN A 625 -41.24 -3.99 -11.15
N GLU A 626 -40.33 -4.25 -12.08
CA GLU A 626 -39.75 -3.35 -13.10
C GLU A 626 -38.95 -2.10 -12.67
N THR A 627 -37.63 -2.30 -12.69
CA THR A 627 -36.62 -1.46 -13.36
C THR A 627 -37.05 -0.13 -13.98
N GLU A 628 -36.37 0.94 -13.56
CA GLU A 628 -35.96 2.00 -14.48
C GLU A 628 -34.46 2.32 -14.27
N LYS A 629 -33.71 2.46 -15.35
CA LYS A 629 -32.31 2.91 -15.30
C LYS A 629 -32.29 4.41 -15.02
N VAL A 630 -31.38 4.87 -14.19
CA VAL A 630 -30.86 6.24 -14.27
C VAL A 630 -29.37 6.17 -14.51
N GLU A 631 -28.94 6.76 -15.62
CA GLU A 631 -27.53 6.98 -15.95
C GLU A 631 -27.02 8.15 -15.11
N GLU A 632 -25.87 8.00 -14.46
CA GLU A 632 -25.22 9.08 -13.72
C GLU A 632 -24.55 10.04 -14.71
N ALA A 633 -25.38 10.85 -15.36
CA ALA A 633 -24.95 11.94 -16.22
C ALA A 633 -24.51 13.13 -15.35
N ALA A 634 -23.36 13.72 -15.70
CA ALA A 634 -22.85 14.92 -15.05
C ALA A 634 -23.93 16.02 -14.97
N ALA A 635 -24.29 16.40 -13.75
CA ALA A 635 -25.34 17.37 -13.49
C ALA A 635 -24.97 18.73 -14.08
N LYS A 636 -25.90 19.31 -14.85
CA LYS A 636 -25.85 20.73 -15.21
C LYS A 636 -26.19 21.53 -13.95
N PRO A 637 -25.56 22.70 -13.69
CA PRO A 637 -25.89 23.53 -12.54
C PRO A 637 -27.39 23.84 -12.54
N SER A 638 -28.07 23.49 -11.45
CA SER A 638 -29.52 23.64 -11.36
C SER A 638 -29.93 25.12 -11.38
N MET A 639 -31.00 25.46 -12.10
CA MET A 639 -31.42 26.87 -12.25
C MET A 639 -32.04 27.46 -10.98
N GLU A 640 -32.52 26.62 -10.06
CA GLU A 640 -33.26 27.03 -8.85
C GLU A 640 -32.42 26.80 -7.59
N ALA A 641 -32.64 27.64 -6.56
CA ALA A 641 -31.93 27.51 -5.29
C ALA A 641 -32.56 26.41 -4.41
N TRP A 642 -31.74 25.53 -3.86
CA TRP A 642 -32.20 24.37 -3.09
C TRP A 642 -31.25 24.03 -1.92
N VAL A 643 -31.64 23.04 -1.11
CA VAL A 643 -30.87 22.59 0.07
C VAL A 643 -30.89 21.07 0.12
N GLU A 644 -29.72 20.45 0.23
CA GLU A 644 -29.56 19.03 0.57
C GLU A 644 -30.02 18.82 2.01
N SER A 645 -31.34 18.64 2.18
CA SER A 645 -31.97 18.53 3.50
C SER A 645 -31.40 17.36 4.31
N GLU A 646 -31.07 16.25 3.65
CA GLU A 646 -30.43 15.06 4.25
C GLU A 646 -29.08 15.37 4.92
N ASN A 647 -28.32 16.33 4.37
CA ASN A 647 -27.02 16.76 4.90
C ASN A 647 -27.13 17.87 5.96
N CYS A 648 -28.34 18.33 6.31
CA CYS A 648 -28.53 19.46 7.21
C CYS A 648 -28.29 19.10 8.69
N THR A 649 -27.28 19.70 9.31
CA THR A 649 -26.90 19.50 10.72
C THR A 649 -27.74 20.27 11.76
N SER A 650 -28.87 20.87 11.37
CA SER A 650 -29.79 21.60 12.27
C SER A 650 -29.14 22.74 13.10
N CYS A 651 -28.08 23.37 12.60
CA CYS A 651 -27.30 24.40 13.32
C CYS A 651 -27.98 25.78 13.48
N ASN A 652 -29.24 25.94 13.04
CA ASN A 652 -30.06 27.17 13.04
C ASN A 652 -29.53 28.40 12.27
N GLU A 653 -28.24 28.50 11.92
CA GLU A 653 -27.63 29.71 11.33
C GLU A 653 -28.39 30.31 10.12
N CYS A 654 -28.86 29.47 9.19
CA CYS A 654 -29.57 29.93 8.00
C CYS A 654 -31.02 30.36 8.29
N VAL A 655 -31.70 29.67 9.20
CA VAL A 655 -33.11 29.95 9.56
C VAL A 655 -33.21 31.18 10.46
N ASP A 656 -32.31 31.33 11.44
CA ASP A 656 -32.30 32.48 12.35
C ASP A 656 -31.95 33.79 11.62
N LYS A 657 -31.01 33.71 10.67
CA LYS A 657 -30.48 34.88 9.98
C LYS A 657 -31.28 35.27 8.73
N TYR A 658 -31.87 34.30 8.05
CA TYR A 658 -32.65 34.49 6.82
C TYR A 658 -34.02 33.78 6.87
N PRO A 659 -34.88 34.08 7.87
CA PRO A 659 -36.15 33.37 8.12
C PRO A 659 -37.20 33.48 7.00
N ASN A 660 -36.99 34.39 6.04
CA ASN A 660 -37.83 34.52 4.85
C ASN A 660 -37.43 33.52 3.74
N LEU A 661 -36.17 33.07 3.72
CA LEU A 661 -35.60 32.15 2.73
C LEU A 661 -35.52 30.71 3.21
N PHE A 662 -35.31 30.45 4.50
CA PHE A 662 -35.13 29.09 5.03
C PHE A 662 -36.15 28.77 6.11
N LYS A 663 -36.64 27.52 6.10
CA LYS A 663 -37.50 26.95 7.14
C LYS A 663 -37.10 25.52 7.44
N TYR A 664 -37.51 25.02 8.60
CA TYR A 664 -37.35 23.62 8.98
C TYR A 664 -38.54 22.77 8.51
N ASN A 665 -38.25 21.59 7.95
CA ASN A 665 -39.24 20.54 7.69
C ASN A 665 -39.63 19.82 9.01
N LYS A 666 -40.43 18.76 8.92
CA LYS A 666 -40.86 17.98 10.12
C LYS A 666 -39.70 17.28 10.84
N GLU A 667 -38.62 17.01 10.13
CA GLU A 667 -37.42 16.30 10.60
C GLU A 667 -36.30 17.27 11.06
N LYS A 668 -36.62 18.57 11.19
CA LYS A 668 -35.67 19.66 11.53
C LYS A 668 -34.52 19.84 10.52
N GLN A 669 -34.71 19.46 9.26
CA GLN A 669 -33.80 19.78 8.17
C GLN A 669 -34.21 21.08 7.48
N ALA A 670 -33.24 21.92 7.12
CA ALA A 670 -33.50 23.20 6.48
C ALA A 670 -33.85 23.02 5.00
N PHE A 671 -34.87 23.73 4.53
CA PHE A 671 -35.25 23.80 3.12
C PHE A 671 -35.66 25.23 2.74
N ILE A 672 -35.64 25.53 1.44
CA ILE A 672 -36.10 26.81 0.89
C ILE A 672 -37.56 26.64 0.42
N PRO A 673 -38.56 27.22 1.11
CA PRO A 673 -39.96 27.10 0.71
C PRO A 673 -40.33 27.99 -0.50
N ASP A 674 -39.57 29.04 -0.77
CA ASP A 674 -39.75 29.96 -1.90
C ASP A 674 -38.49 30.83 -2.10
N PRO A 675 -37.65 30.54 -3.10
CA PRO A 675 -36.42 31.30 -3.34
C PRO A 675 -36.66 32.78 -3.70
N SER A 676 -37.87 33.17 -4.12
CA SER A 676 -38.18 34.55 -4.52
C SER A 676 -38.38 35.51 -3.34
N LYS A 677 -38.41 34.99 -2.09
CA LYS A 677 -38.65 35.78 -0.87
C LYS A 677 -37.40 36.41 -0.24
N GLY A 678 -36.24 36.30 -0.90
CA GLY A 678 -35.00 36.98 -0.52
C GLY A 678 -34.15 37.32 -1.75
N THR A 679 -32.96 37.86 -1.52
CA THR A 679 -32.01 38.25 -2.58
C THR A 679 -31.01 37.14 -2.88
N PHE A 680 -30.43 37.14 -4.07
CA PHE A 680 -29.37 36.18 -4.43
C PHE A 680 -28.13 36.37 -3.54
N GLU A 681 -27.84 37.61 -3.12
CA GLU A 681 -26.77 37.87 -2.16
C GLU A 681 -26.98 37.18 -0.80
N GLU A 682 -28.22 37.03 -0.33
CA GLU A 682 -28.54 36.33 0.92
C GLU A 682 -28.36 34.81 0.79
N LEU A 683 -28.79 34.22 -0.33
CA LEU A 683 -28.57 32.80 -0.64
C LEU A 683 -27.07 32.45 -0.68
N VAL A 684 -26.26 33.25 -1.38
CA VAL A 684 -24.80 33.05 -1.45
C VAL A 684 -24.15 33.21 -0.06
N LYS A 685 -24.59 34.19 0.75
CA LYS A 685 -24.09 34.36 2.13
C LYS A 685 -24.56 33.26 3.09
N ALA A 686 -25.68 32.60 2.82
CA ALA A 686 -26.14 31.43 3.58
C ALA A 686 -25.30 30.19 3.25
N ALA A 687 -25.03 29.94 1.96
CA ALA A 687 -24.15 28.86 1.52
C ALA A 687 -22.72 29.01 2.08
N GLU A 688 -22.14 30.22 2.01
CA GLU A 688 -20.81 30.51 2.59
C GLU A 688 -20.69 30.33 4.11
N LYS A 689 -21.82 30.25 4.82
CA LYS A 689 -21.87 30.10 6.28
C LYS A 689 -22.39 28.74 6.74
N CYS A 690 -22.95 27.94 5.84
CA CYS A 690 -23.46 26.62 6.18
C CYS A 690 -22.32 25.70 6.63
N PRO A 691 -22.27 25.23 7.89
CA PRO A 691 -21.21 24.34 8.35
C PRO A 691 -21.20 22.98 7.64
N ALA A 692 -22.35 22.58 7.10
CA ALA A 692 -22.54 21.35 6.33
C ALA A 692 -22.41 21.55 4.81
N ALA A 693 -22.18 22.78 4.33
CA ALA A 693 -22.12 23.16 2.91
C ALA A 693 -23.35 22.76 2.05
N CYS A 694 -24.48 22.39 2.68
CA CYS A 694 -25.63 21.75 2.05
C CYS A 694 -26.62 22.71 1.35
N ILE A 695 -26.24 23.96 1.08
CA ILE A 695 -27.11 25.02 0.52
C ILE A 695 -26.58 25.43 -0.86
N HIS A 696 -27.43 25.32 -1.88
CA HIS A 696 -27.09 25.55 -3.28
C HIS A 696 -27.82 26.82 -3.77
N PRO A 697 -27.13 27.96 -3.96
CA PRO A 697 -27.77 29.23 -4.34
C PRO A 697 -28.45 29.26 -5.71
N GLY A 698 -28.14 28.32 -6.61
CA GLY A 698 -28.69 28.26 -7.97
C GLY A 698 -28.26 29.46 -8.83
N MET A 699 -29.14 29.87 -9.76
CA MET A 699 -28.96 31.09 -10.55
C MET A 699 -29.78 32.28 -9.98
N PRO A 700 -29.34 33.53 -10.16
CA PRO A 700 -30.06 34.69 -9.65
C PRO A 700 -31.41 34.90 -10.35
N LEU A 701 -32.51 34.84 -9.58
CA LEU A 701 -33.86 35.10 -10.07
C LEU A 701 -34.09 36.57 -10.50
N ASN A 702 -33.32 37.52 -9.95
CA ASN A 702 -33.42 38.94 -10.25
C ASN A 702 -32.16 39.45 -10.99
N PRO A 703 -32.19 39.63 -12.32
CA PRO A 703 -31.04 40.06 -13.12
C PRO A 703 -30.65 41.54 -12.93
N LYS A 704 -31.26 42.26 -11.97
CA LYS A 704 -30.96 43.67 -11.65
C LYS A 704 -30.34 43.86 -10.26
N GLU A 705 -29.95 42.79 -9.58
CA GLU A 705 -29.24 42.92 -8.30
C GLU A 705 -27.81 43.49 -8.46
N PRO A 706 -27.35 44.35 -7.52
CA PRO A 706 -26.01 44.90 -7.56
C PRO A 706 -24.94 43.81 -7.34
N ASN A 707 -23.80 43.92 -8.03
CA ASN A 707 -22.66 42.99 -7.95
C ASN A 707 -22.94 41.54 -8.43
N LEU A 708 -23.95 41.32 -9.27
CA LEU A 708 -24.36 39.99 -9.79
C LEU A 708 -23.17 39.09 -10.21
N ASP A 709 -22.27 39.59 -11.07
CA ASP A 709 -21.13 38.82 -11.60
C ASP A 709 -20.18 38.31 -10.50
N LYS A 710 -20.05 39.05 -9.39
CA LYS A 710 -19.23 38.65 -8.24
C LYS A 710 -19.94 37.63 -7.35
N LEU A 711 -21.28 37.66 -7.32
CA LEU A 711 -22.09 36.71 -6.56
C LEU A 711 -22.15 35.37 -7.28
N ILE A 712 -22.32 35.36 -8.62
CA ILE A 712 -22.31 34.14 -9.43
C ILE A 712 -21.00 33.37 -9.23
N LYS A 713 -19.85 34.03 -9.37
CA LYS A 713 -18.52 33.42 -9.11
C LYS A 713 -18.31 32.89 -7.69
N ARG A 714 -19.07 33.38 -6.72
CA ARG A 714 -19.03 32.88 -5.32
C ARG A 714 -20.01 31.73 -5.10
N ALA A 715 -21.08 31.66 -5.88
CA ALA A 715 -22.04 30.57 -5.91
C ALA A 715 -21.53 29.32 -6.64
N GLU A 716 -20.66 29.48 -7.65
CA GLU A 716 -20.11 28.38 -8.47
C GLU A 716 -19.53 27.20 -7.67
N LYS A 717 -18.94 27.44 -6.48
CA LYS A 717 -18.39 26.39 -5.61
C LYS A 717 -19.43 25.70 -4.70
N PHE A 718 -20.71 26.05 -4.83
CA PHE A 718 -21.84 25.52 -4.05
C PHE A 718 -22.99 25.05 -4.95
N ASN A 719 -22.85 25.05 -6.28
CA ASN A 719 -23.95 24.85 -7.25
C ASN A 719 -23.81 23.56 -8.07
#